data_AF-A0A855LQA1-F1
#
_entry.id   AF-A0A855LQA1-F1
#
_cell.length_a   1.000
_cell.length_b   1.000
_cell.length_c   1.000
_cell.angle_alpha   90.00
_cell.angle_beta   90.00
_cell.angle_gamma   90.00
#
_symmetry.space_group_name_H-M   'P 1'
#
loop_
_entity.id
_entity.type
_entity.pdbx_description
1 polymer ?
#
loop_
_entity_poly.entity_id
_entity_poly.type
_entity_poly.pdbx_seq_one_letter_code
_entity_poly.pdbx_strand_id
1 'polypeptide(L)'
;MLPPDPLLKLNNSIGLLVVAALNPDQPDVEKLFQEFRLCLNNYDAWAEQFWMGTALGVEQVFKVGNDVRLSAPVGSRIPISSSVVMCPSTGPLTLVHMFEAARFVPIGDTPVILEPVISDVDGVLGFGEPLHHTIGPSGILKVDDCDRGQRYRITFFPDVSTAHIQTLYASYQGLVDGLEGWLREEWKGFQPQWTAFSSAGFTERYGQLQQADWHGFESALNGVWDDVKQLFALLADLQANSEKLLQYLSSAELDALLQASTEAIANGLLMLSDEPLLFIYLAAFTSWLKMLPPQYLAEVLAEVRAELLVSFLLMCVSGGMGVPLRLSTQVLGKIKSPRAREWLAASALRLAELTSAPDLTRHASALKPLMVNAGPAPLRPTPAIPLEVRTGDALVLKVPNPAAIARDKSHGMTRMERHEPRDDASDQAKNPNGDSADCAPRTCTNGCPVSMVTGEELLTLTDGVLDGLLPFEFNRLYRSSAAEIDVGLGFGWSHSLAHRLEIDGASVVWVDHENRRTRFPLPSVERPEIHNSLSRAAIFLGDEPEELIVALAGDATRFYHFRVGRLTAVSDAYGNRLTVHRDLSDRIQRLDNGAGRSLLLRYERAHLVAVDYQVFRESAWRTEQTLVSYRFDARHRLIEASNAVGETERYDYDDQHVILQRQLAGGASFFWEWERAGKAARCVRHWASFSQMDTRYVWDDAGSVTVQYVDGTEETYVHDDTARLVRQVAADGGEQLKAYDAQGRLVAEQDALGA
;
A
#
# COMPACT_ATOMS: atom_id res chain seq x y z
N MET A 1 4.48 -34.69 34.98
CA MET A 1 5.18 -33.92 33.94
C MET A 1 4.88 -34.57 32.61
N LEU A 2 4.03 -33.93 31.80
CA LEU A 2 3.82 -34.32 30.40
C LEU A 2 4.81 -33.52 29.54
N PRO A 3 5.34 -34.08 28.44
CA PRO A 3 6.27 -33.37 27.57
C PRO A 3 5.60 -32.13 26.95
N PRO A 4 6.32 -31.00 26.78
CA PRO A 4 5.75 -29.73 26.30
C PRO A 4 5.43 -29.71 24.79
N ASP A 5 6.07 -30.57 23.99
CA ASP A 5 5.94 -30.60 22.52
C ASP A 5 4.55 -30.90 21.93
N PRO A 6 3.64 -31.69 22.55
CA PRO A 6 2.32 -31.95 21.97
C PRO A 6 1.33 -30.80 22.19
N LEU A 7 1.57 -29.91 23.17
CA LEU A 7 0.68 -28.78 23.48
C LEU A 7 0.94 -27.57 22.59
N LEU A 8 2.18 -27.38 22.12
CA LEU A 8 2.53 -26.40 21.08
C LEU A 8 1.89 -26.72 19.72
N LYS A 9 1.42 -27.95 19.49
CA LYS A 9 0.72 -28.36 18.27
C LYS A 9 -0.79 -28.07 18.28
N LEU A 10 -1.33 -27.68 19.43
CA LEU A 10 -2.71 -27.23 19.53
C LEU A 10 -2.73 -25.73 19.28
N ASN A 11 -2.84 -25.35 18.00
CA ASN A 11 -3.04 -23.98 17.56
C ASN A 11 -4.49 -23.53 17.88
N ASN A 12 -4.86 -23.56 19.17
CA ASN A 12 -6.15 -23.12 19.68
C ASN A 12 -5.99 -22.42 21.04
N SER A 13 -6.87 -21.46 21.33
CA SER A 13 -6.81 -20.52 22.47
C SER A 13 -6.68 -21.20 23.84
N ILE A 14 -7.13 -22.46 23.96
CA ILE A 14 -7.03 -23.27 25.18
C ILE A 14 -5.59 -23.73 25.44
N GLY A 15 -4.80 -24.06 24.41
CA GLY A 15 -3.41 -24.52 24.54
C GLY A 15 -2.46 -23.45 25.10
N LEU A 16 -2.61 -22.20 24.63
CA LEU A 16 -1.79 -21.06 25.07
C LEU A 16 -2.12 -20.60 26.50
N LEU A 17 -3.41 -20.61 26.89
CA LEU A 17 -3.84 -20.34 28.27
C LEU A 17 -3.31 -21.40 29.26
N VAL A 18 -3.26 -22.66 28.83
CA VAL A 18 -2.67 -23.75 29.61
C VAL A 18 -1.16 -23.57 29.75
N VAL A 19 -0.44 -23.17 28.70
CA VAL A 19 1.01 -22.90 28.76
C VAL A 19 1.35 -21.72 29.68
N ALA A 20 0.59 -20.62 29.61
CA ALA A 20 0.77 -19.46 30.50
C ALA A 20 0.43 -19.78 31.97
N ALA A 21 -0.59 -20.62 32.21
CA ALA A 21 -0.88 -21.12 33.56
C ALA A 21 0.16 -22.15 34.06
N LEU A 22 0.87 -22.83 33.16
CA LEU A 22 1.93 -23.79 33.48
C LEU A 22 3.30 -23.11 33.74
N ASN A 23 3.54 -21.91 33.21
CA ASN A 23 4.77 -21.15 33.43
C ASN A 23 4.55 -19.96 34.40
N PRO A 24 4.69 -20.15 35.73
CA PRO A 24 4.49 -19.10 36.75
C PRO A 24 5.59 -18.03 36.79
N ASP A 25 6.70 -18.24 36.10
CA ASP A 25 7.90 -17.46 36.32
C ASP A 25 7.73 -16.05 35.75
N GLN A 26 8.15 -15.06 36.54
CA GLN A 26 8.20 -13.66 36.10
C GLN A 26 9.14 -13.53 34.88
N PRO A 27 8.87 -12.59 33.96
CA PRO A 27 9.75 -12.36 32.81
C PRO A 27 11.17 -11.98 33.27
N ASP A 28 12.17 -12.33 32.47
CA ASP A 28 13.54 -11.85 32.68
C ASP A 28 13.61 -10.38 32.29
N VAL A 29 13.37 -9.51 33.26
CA VAL A 29 13.16 -8.08 33.01
C VAL A 29 14.47 -7.35 32.70
N GLU A 30 15.61 -7.81 33.22
CA GLU A 30 16.90 -7.21 32.84
C GLU A 30 17.25 -7.54 31.38
N LYS A 31 16.91 -8.76 30.93
CA LYS A 31 17.00 -9.09 29.51
C LYS A 31 16.05 -8.22 28.66
N LEU A 32 14.82 -8.01 29.12
CA LEU A 32 13.85 -7.16 28.44
C LEU A 32 14.33 -5.70 28.33
N PHE A 33 14.91 -5.14 29.39
CA PHE A 33 15.49 -3.79 29.36
C PHE A 33 16.71 -3.71 28.46
N GLN A 34 17.53 -4.77 28.39
CA GLN A 34 18.64 -4.86 27.45
C GLN A 34 18.15 -4.92 26.00
N GLU A 35 17.10 -5.68 25.72
CA GLU A 35 16.45 -5.74 24.40
C GLU A 35 15.86 -4.37 24.02
N PHE A 36 15.19 -3.68 24.94
CA PHE A 36 14.69 -2.32 24.71
C PHE A 36 15.81 -1.31 24.43
N ARG A 37 16.91 -1.31 25.20
CA ARG A 37 18.07 -0.44 24.95
C ARG A 37 18.68 -0.63 23.57
N LEU A 38 18.62 -1.85 23.04
CA LEU A 38 19.17 -2.22 21.75
C LEU A 38 18.12 -2.21 20.64
N CYS A 39 16.91 -1.69 20.87
CA CYS A 39 15.80 -1.75 19.93
C CYS A 39 16.15 -1.14 18.55
N LEU A 40 16.94 -0.07 18.51
CA LEU A 40 17.41 0.54 17.26
C LEU A 40 18.63 -0.18 16.65
N ASN A 41 19.55 -0.66 17.49
CA ASN A 41 20.80 -1.29 17.04
C ASN A 41 20.58 -2.68 16.41
N ASN A 42 19.61 -3.40 16.95
CA ASN A 42 19.14 -4.67 16.44
C ASN A 42 17.77 -4.48 15.80
N TYR A 43 17.47 -3.30 15.24
CA TYR A 43 16.15 -3.02 14.67
C TYR A 43 15.70 -4.15 13.74
N ASP A 44 16.53 -4.57 12.80
CA ASP A 44 16.14 -5.63 11.87
C ASP A 44 15.89 -6.95 12.61
N ALA A 45 16.74 -7.34 13.56
CA ALA A 45 16.56 -8.57 14.34
C ALA A 45 15.40 -8.50 15.37
N TRP A 46 15.12 -7.34 15.94
CA TRP A 46 14.02 -7.08 16.87
C TRP A 46 12.70 -6.98 16.11
N ALA A 47 12.70 -6.28 14.98
CA ALA A 47 11.62 -6.23 14.02
C ALA A 47 11.37 -7.62 13.42
N GLU A 48 12.36 -8.49 13.24
CA GLU A 48 12.21 -9.90 12.84
C GLU A 48 11.75 -10.83 13.99
N GLN A 49 12.15 -10.57 15.25
CA GLN A 49 11.72 -11.37 16.41
C GLN A 49 10.32 -10.98 16.93
N PHE A 50 9.85 -9.77 16.62
CA PHE A 50 8.60 -9.22 17.11
C PHE A 50 7.58 -8.99 15.98
N TRP A 51 8.03 -8.69 14.75
CA TRP A 51 7.25 -8.51 13.52
C TRP A 51 7.91 -9.27 12.34
N MET A 52 7.40 -9.14 11.12
CA MET A 52 7.94 -9.80 9.92
C MET A 52 8.23 -8.74 8.84
N GLY A 53 9.39 -8.07 8.90
CA GLY A 53 9.83 -7.09 7.89
C GLY A 53 11.10 -6.30 8.29
N THR A 54 11.90 -5.88 7.29
CA THR A 54 13.18 -5.14 7.46
C THR A 54 13.06 -3.63 7.20
N ALA A 55 14.00 -2.91 7.82
CA ALA A 55 14.37 -1.50 7.69
C ALA A 55 13.34 -0.42 8.13
N LEU A 56 13.73 0.34 9.16
CA LEU A 56 13.40 1.74 9.35
C LEU A 56 13.46 2.43 7.98
N GLY A 57 12.34 2.97 7.50
CA GLY A 57 12.23 3.71 6.23
C GLY A 57 12.90 5.08 6.30
N VAL A 58 14.02 5.17 7.04
CA VAL A 58 14.79 6.39 7.14
C VAL A 58 15.33 6.71 5.75
N GLU A 59 14.96 7.87 5.27
CA GLU A 59 15.47 8.42 4.03
C GLU A 59 16.72 9.27 4.32
N GLN A 60 17.59 9.36 3.33
CA GLN A 60 18.58 10.41 3.21
C GLN A 60 17.97 11.56 2.39
N VAL A 61 18.22 12.78 2.84
CA VAL A 61 17.68 14.02 2.28
C VAL A 61 18.81 14.89 1.79
N PHE A 62 18.69 15.35 0.55
CA PHE A 62 19.60 16.28 -0.09
C PHE A 62 18.89 17.61 -0.26
N LYS A 63 19.54 18.72 0.08
CA LYS A 63 19.03 20.07 -0.22
C LYS A 63 20.03 20.85 -1.04
N VAL A 64 19.50 21.61 -1.99
CA VAL A 64 20.24 22.61 -2.76
C VAL A 64 19.58 23.96 -2.53
N GLY A 65 20.31 24.88 -1.90
CA GLY A 65 19.82 26.20 -1.55
C GLY A 65 18.55 26.12 -0.69
N ASN A 66 17.58 26.98 -0.98
CA ASN A 66 16.28 27.00 -0.33
C ASN A 66 15.16 26.37 -1.18
N ASP A 67 15.49 25.93 -2.41
CA ASP A 67 14.50 25.72 -3.46
C ASP A 67 14.37 24.25 -3.89
N VAL A 68 15.40 23.42 -3.67
CA VAL A 68 15.36 21.99 -4.05
C VAL A 68 15.60 21.08 -2.86
N ARG A 69 14.73 20.08 -2.72
CA ARG A 69 14.86 18.96 -1.80
C ARG A 69 14.70 17.66 -2.56
N LEU A 70 15.64 16.75 -2.40
CA LEU A 70 15.60 15.39 -2.93
C LEU A 70 15.63 14.43 -1.73
N SER A 71 15.08 13.23 -1.87
CA SER A 71 15.24 12.18 -0.88
C SER A 71 15.40 10.81 -1.52
N ALA A 72 16.01 9.88 -0.79
CA ALA A 72 16.18 8.49 -1.21
C ALA A 72 16.27 7.58 0.01
N PRO A 73 16.03 6.26 -0.14
CA PRO A 73 16.27 5.31 0.93
C PRO A 73 17.74 5.34 1.39
N VAL A 74 18.01 5.18 2.70
CA VAL A 74 19.37 5.14 3.25
C VAL A 74 20.26 4.04 2.63
N GLY A 75 19.66 2.94 2.18
CA GLY A 75 20.38 1.87 1.48
C GLY A 75 20.76 2.20 0.02
N SER A 76 20.22 3.28 -0.54
CA SER A 76 20.51 3.68 -1.92
C SER A 76 21.90 4.29 -2.04
N ARG A 77 22.67 3.78 -2.99
CA ARG A 77 23.96 4.35 -3.44
C ARG A 77 23.87 4.91 -4.87
N ILE A 78 22.66 4.98 -5.41
CA ILE A 78 22.42 5.49 -6.76
C ILE A 78 22.68 7.00 -6.74
N PRO A 79 23.40 7.57 -7.72
CA PRO A 79 23.57 9.01 -7.80
C PRO A 79 22.22 9.72 -7.97
N ILE A 80 22.04 10.85 -7.28
CA ILE A 80 20.78 11.60 -7.27
C ILE A 80 21.05 12.99 -7.81
N SER A 81 20.42 13.34 -8.92
CA SER A 81 20.58 14.65 -9.56
C SER A 81 19.42 15.57 -9.22
N SER A 82 19.72 16.83 -8.91
CA SER A 82 18.73 17.89 -8.84
C SER A 82 18.25 18.27 -10.24
N SER A 83 17.05 18.84 -10.31
CA SER A 83 16.69 19.73 -11.41
C SER A 83 17.70 20.89 -11.53
N VAL A 84 17.68 21.60 -12.64
CA VAL A 84 18.65 22.68 -12.87
C VAL A 84 18.42 23.83 -11.88
N VAL A 85 19.42 24.12 -11.05
CA VAL A 85 19.39 25.17 -10.03
C VAL A 85 20.25 26.36 -10.46
N MET A 86 19.76 27.58 -10.19
CA MET A 86 20.52 28.80 -10.43
C MET A 86 21.40 29.13 -9.23
N CYS A 87 22.70 29.37 -9.46
CA CYS A 87 23.60 29.85 -8.42
C CYS A 87 23.14 31.26 -7.94
N PRO A 88 22.99 31.49 -6.62
CA PRO A 88 22.47 32.74 -6.09
C PRO A 88 23.21 33.99 -6.58
N SER A 89 22.48 35.09 -6.78
CA SER A 89 23.07 36.39 -7.16
C SER A 89 23.87 37.02 -6.01
N THR A 90 23.57 36.64 -4.77
CA THR A 90 24.28 37.06 -3.55
C THR A 90 24.41 35.88 -2.56
N GLY A 91 25.62 35.66 -2.03
CA GLY A 91 25.93 34.60 -1.06
C GLY A 91 26.29 33.24 -1.69
N PRO A 92 26.79 32.28 -0.88
CA PRO A 92 27.15 30.94 -1.35
C PRO A 92 25.93 30.07 -1.66
N LEU A 93 26.08 29.16 -2.62
CA LEU A 93 25.13 28.06 -2.81
C LEU A 93 25.34 27.03 -1.68
N THR A 94 24.30 26.78 -0.88
CA THR A 94 24.39 25.85 0.25
C THR A 94 23.84 24.48 -0.14
N LEU A 95 24.65 23.43 0.01
CA LEU A 95 24.25 22.04 -0.20
C LEU A 95 24.19 21.33 1.15
N VAL A 96 23.17 20.51 1.37
CA VAL A 96 22.99 19.78 2.63
C VAL A 96 22.70 18.32 2.35
N HIS A 97 23.33 17.41 3.10
CA HIS A 97 23.02 15.98 3.11
C HIS A 97 22.83 15.52 4.56
N MET A 98 21.66 14.94 4.85
CA MET A 98 21.24 14.59 6.21
C MET A 98 20.22 13.45 6.19
N PHE A 99 20.02 12.77 7.32
CA PHE A 99 18.89 11.84 7.47
C PHE A 99 17.55 12.59 7.60
N GLU A 100 16.47 11.98 7.13
CA GLU A 100 15.10 12.40 7.42
C GLU A 100 14.75 12.01 8.86
N ALA A 101 14.92 12.94 9.78
CA ALA A 101 14.63 12.78 11.20
C ALA A 101 14.10 14.10 11.79
N ALA A 102 13.43 14.06 12.95
CA ALA A 102 13.03 15.27 13.66
C ALA A 102 14.25 16.11 14.10
N ARG A 103 15.43 15.49 14.19
CA ARG A 103 16.70 16.15 14.48
C ARG A 103 17.55 16.27 13.23
N PHE A 104 18.33 17.34 13.14
CA PHE A 104 19.38 17.43 12.11
C PHE A 104 20.47 16.40 12.43
N VAL A 105 20.53 15.32 11.65
CA VAL A 105 21.60 14.33 11.70
C VAL A 105 22.34 14.34 10.36
N PRO A 106 23.55 14.91 10.31
CA PRO A 106 24.27 15.08 9.05
C PRO A 106 24.76 13.75 8.49
N ILE A 107 24.78 13.65 7.15
CA ILE A 107 25.49 12.59 6.43
C ILE A 107 26.67 13.26 5.73
N GLY A 108 27.87 12.87 6.14
CA GLY A 108 29.12 13.45 5.68
C GLY A 108 29.73 12.71 4.49
N ASP A 109 30.90 13.19 4.10
CA ASP A 109 31.80 12.60 3.10
C ASP A 109 31.12 12.24 1.77
N THR A 110 30.15 13.06 1.35
CA THR A 110 29.35 12.82 0.16
C THR A 110 29.91 13.58 -1.03
N PRO A 111 30.43 12.91 -2.07
CA PRO A 111 30.85 13.57 -3.30
C PRO A 111 29.66 14.21 -4.00
N VAL A 112 29.90 15.40 -4.55
CA VAL A 112 28.90 16.16 -5.31
C VAL A 112 29.54 16.73 -6.57
N ILE A 113 28.82 16.62 -7.69
CA ILE A 113 29.23 17.17 -8.98
C ILE A 113 28.26 18.27 -9.41
N LEU A 114 28.79 19.42 -9.80
CA LEU A 114 28.07 20.59 -10.32
C LEU A 114 28.37 20.73 -11.81
N GLU A 115 27.36 20.54 -12.66
CA GLU A 115 27.50 20.61 -14.12
C GLU A 115 26.82 21.89 -14.64
N PRO A 116 27.57 22.87 -15.18
CA PRO A 116 26.98 24.10 -15.70
C PRO A 116 26.19 23.81 -16.97
N VAL A 117 24.98 24.35 -17.08
CA VAL A 117 24.16 24.25 -18.29
C VAL A 117 24.63 25.27 -19.32
N ILE A 118 25.18 24.79 -20.44
CA ILE A 118 25.76 25.62 -21.51
C ILE A 118 24.93 25.66 -22.80
N SER A 119 23.98 24.74 -22.98
CA SER A 119 23.00 24.78 -24.07
C SER A 119 21.67 24.19 -23.66
N ASP A 120 20.60 24.67 -24.28
CA ASP A 120 19.22 24.23 -24.07
C ASP A 120 18.54 24.28 -25.45
N VAL A 121 18.52 23.14 -26.16
CA VAL A 121 17.99 23.03 -27.54
C VAL A 121 16.98 21.89 -27.58
N ASP A 122 15.74 22.20 -27.93
CA ASP A 122 14.62 21.25 -28.00
C ASP A 122 14.45 20.41 -26.72
N GLY A 123 14.71 21.01 -25.55
CA GLY A 123 14.62 20.35 -24.23
C GLY A 123 15.83 19.50 -23.85
N VAL A 124 16.82 19.35 -24.74
CA VAL A 124 18.07 18.64 -24.44
C VAL A 124 19.09 19.62 -23.86
N LEU A 125 19.44 19.40 -22.59
CA LEU A 125 20.44 20.19 -21.89
C LEU A 125 21.86 19.73 -22.25
N GLY A 126 22.69 20.66 -22.72
CA GLY A 126 24.14 20.47 -22.84
C GLY A 126 24.85 20.98 -21.59
N PHE A 127 25.77 20.17 -21.08
CA PHE A 127 26.52 20.44 -19.85
C PHE A 127 27.98 20.75 -20.16
N GLY A 128 28.53 21.75 -19.46
CA GLY A 128 29.94 22.13 -19.53
C GLY A 128 30.82 21.35 -18.56
N GLU A 129 32.05 21.83 -18.34
CA GLU A 129 33.03 21.18 -17.46
C GLU A 129 32.50 21.04 -16.01
N PRO A 130 32.53 19.83 -15.41
CA PRO A 130 31.98 19.58 -14.08
C PRO A 130 32.89 20.09 -12.94
N LEU A 131 32.29 20.83 -12.01
CA LEU A 131 32.91 21.22 -10.75
C LEU A 131 32.69 20.12 -9.71
N HIS A 132 33.76 19.70 -9.03
CA HIS A 132 33.73 18.60 -8.07
C HIS A 132 33.90 19.12 -6.64
N HIS A 133 32.97 18.74 -5.76
CA HIS A 133 33.03 19.07 -4.34
C HIS A 133 32.73 17.83 -3.48
N THR A 134 32.90 17.99 -2.17
CA THR A 134 32.54 16.96 -1.19
C THR A 134 31.90 17.63 0.01
N ILE A 135 30.71 17.15 0.40
CA ILE A 135 30.06 17.57 1.63
C ILE A 135 30.81 16.93 2.79
N GLY A 136 31.38 17.76 3.67
CA GLY A 136 32.14 17.29 4.81
C GLY A 136 31.27 16.72 5.95
N PRO A 137 31.88 16.34 7.08
CA PRO A 137 31.20 15.68 8.22
C PRO A 137 30.03 16.46 8.84
N SER A 138 29.96 17.77 8.60
CA SER A 138 28.84 18.62 9.04
C SER A 138 27.55 18.36 8.27
N GLY A 139 27.60 17.60 7.17
CA GLY A 139 26.47 17.42 6.24
C GLY A 139 26.08 18.71 5.51
N ILE A 140 26.90 19.76 5.59
CA ILE A 140 26.63 21.07 4.97
C ILE A 140 27.88 21.52 4.22
N LEU A 141 27.71 21.87 2.94
CA LEU A 141 28.72 22.46 2.08
C LEU A 141 28.25 23.84 1.60
N LYS A 142 29.14 24.83 1.63
CA LYS A 142 28.92 26.14 1.00
C LYS A 142 29.84 26.23 -0.21
N VAL A 143 29.23 26.38 -1.38
CA VAL A 143 29.93 26.52 -2.66
C VAL A 143 30.02 28.02 -2.97
N ASP A 144 31.24 28.55 -2.90
CA ASP A 144 31.55 29.97 -3.11
C ASP A 144 32.03 30.27 -4.55
N ASP A 145 32.38 29.23 -5.31
CA ASP A 145 33.01 29.26 -6.62
C ASP A 145 32.04 28.91 -7.78
N CYS A 146 30.73 28.92 -7.55
CA CYS A 146 29.75 28.87 -8.63
C CYS A 146 29.57 30.25 -9.30
N ASP A 147 29.49 30.25 -10.62
CA ASP A 147 29.21 31.47 -11.39
C ASP A 147 27.81 32.03 -11.06
N ARG A 148 27.76 33.27 -10.60
CA ARG A 148 26.52 33.91 -10.13
C ARG A 148 25.49 34.02 -11.26
N GLY A 149 24.27 33.54 -11.04
CA GLY A 149 23.20 33.54 -12.04
C GLY A 149 23.32 32.43 -13.10
N GLN A 150 24.38 31.62 -13.07
CA GLN A 150 24.53 30.46 -13.94
C GLN A 150 23.68 29.29 -13.42
N ARG A 151 23.12 28.52 -14.36
CA ARG A 151 22.35 27.31 -14.12
C ARG A 151 23.27 26.09 -13.99
N TYR A 152 23.05 25.24 -12.98
CA TYR A 152 23.80 24.01 -12.71
C TYR A 152 22.86 22.81 -12.48
N ARG A 153 23.22 21.63 -13.00
CA ARG A 153 22.71 20.34 -12.51
C ARG A 153 23.62 19.85 -11.40
N ILE A 154 23.06 19.48 -10.24
CA ILE A 154 23.84 19.05 -9.08
C ILE A 154 23.56 17.58 -8.83
N THR A 155 24.60 16.74 -8.87
CA THR A 155 24.49 15.30 -8.66
C THR A 155 25.20 14.91 -7.37
N PHE A 156 24.46 14.31 -6.44
CA PHE A 156 24.95 13.77 -5.18
C PHE A 156 25.29 12.29 -5.35
N PHE A 157 26.41 11.85 -4.79
CA PHE A 157 26.86 10.45 -4.82
C PHE A 157 26.87 9.88 -3.39
N PRO A 158 25.71 9.54 -2.82
CA PRO A 158 25.64 9.12 -1.43
C PRO A 158 26.34 7.78 -1.18
N ASP A 159 27.05 7.69 -0.06
CA ASP A 159 27.51 6.44 0.53
C ASP A 159 27.28 6.46 2.06
N VAL A 160 26.10 5.98 2.47
CA VAL A 160 25.75 5.97 3.90
C VAL A 160 26.43 4.78 4.59
N SER A 161 27.46 5.08 5.37
CA SER A 161 28.16 4.09 6.19
C SER A 161 27.37 3.68 7.44
N THR A 162 27.71 2.51 8.01
CA THR A 162 27.19 2.07 9.31
C THR A 162 27.47 3.08 10.44
N ALA A 163 28.57 3.84 10.35
CA ALA A 163 28.89 4.87 11.34
C ALA A 163 27.90 6.07 11.29
N HIS A 164 27.41 6.42 10.10
CA HIS A 164 26.36 7.43 9.96
C HIS A 164 25.05 6.97 10.63
N ILE A 165 24.67 5.71 10.43
CA ILE A 165 23.48 5.12 11.06
C ILE A 165 23.62 5.05 12.59
N GLN A 166 24.79 4.69 13.11
CA GLN A 166 25.06 4.71 14.55
C GLN A 166 24.96 6.13 15.13
N THR A 167 25.36 7.15 14.37
CA THR A 167 25.24 8.56 14.77
C THR A 167 23.78 8.99 14.86
N LEU A 168 22.95 8.53 13.91
CA LEU A 168 21.50 8.71 13.95
C LEU A 168 20.90 8.10 15.21
N TYR A 169 21.21 6.83 15.52
CA TYR A 169 20.67 6.15 16.70
C TYR A 169 21.16 6.76 18.01
N ALA A 170 22.44 7.15 18.09
CA ALA A 170 22.99 7.84 19.25
C ALA A 170 22.25 9.15 19.57
N SER A 171 21.64 9.80 18.57
CA SER A 171 20.84 11.01 18.77
C SER A 171 19.56 10.78 19.57
N TYR A 172 19.07 9.54 19.66
CA TYR A 172 17.86 9.17 20.43
C TYR A 172 18.18 8.54 21.79
N GLN A 173 19.46 8.31 22.13
CA GLN A 173 19.84 7.58 23.34
C GLN A 173 19.25 8.21 24.62
N GLY A 174 19.23 9.54 24.72
CA GLY A 174 18.64 10.22 25.88
C GLY A 174 17.15 9.95 26.08
N LEU A 175 16.39 9.73 25.00
CA LEU A 175 14.98 9.33 25.06
C LEU A 175 14.85 7.86 25.50
N VAL A 176 15.67 6.98 24.91
CA VAL A 176 15.71 5.55 25.28
C VAL A 176 16.03 5.41 26.77
N ASP A 177 17.03 6.12 27.28
CA ASP A 177 17.41 6.10 28.70
C ASP A 177 16.25 6.58 29.60
N GLY A 178 15.53 7.63 29.19
CA GLY A 178 14.36 8.14 29.89
C GLY A 178 13.20 7.14 29.94
N LEU A 179 12.90 6.49 28.82
CA LEU A 179 11.85 5.46 28.71
C LEU A 179 12.23 4.16 29.43
N GLU A 180 13.51 3.78 29.45
CA GLU A 180 13.97 2.66 30.29
C GLU A 180 13.78 2.99 31.76
N GLY A 181 14.11 4.22 32.19
CA GLY A 181 13.84 4.69 33.55
C GLY A 181 12.37 4.56 33.92
N TRP A 182 11.47 4.94 33.01
CA TRP A 182 10.03 4.73 33.16
C TRP A 182 9.65 3.26 33.33
N LEU A 183 10.12 2.39 32.44
CA LEU A 183 9.86 0.94 32.51
C LEU A 183 10.37 0.36 33.84
N ARG A 184 11.53 0.79 34.32
CA ARG A 184 12.09 0.35 35.61
C ARG A 184 11.21 0.77 36.79
N GLU A 185 10.64 1.96 36.78
CA GLU A 185 9.69 2.40 37.82
C GLU A 185 8.36 1.62 37.75
N GLU A 186 7.84 1.35 36.54
CA GLU A 186 6.64 0.52 36.36
C GLU A 186 6.86 -0.91 36.89
N TRP A 187 8.04 -1.49 36.65
CA TRP A 187 8.39 -2.83 37.13
C TRP A 187 8.31 -2.97 38.65
N LYS A 188 8.71 -1.94 39.41
CA LYS A 188 8.60 -1.94 40.87
C LYS A 188 7.14 -2.10 41.33
N GLY A 189 6.19 -1.58 40.55
CA GLY A 189 4.75 -1.75 40.80
C GLY A 189 4.23 -3.15 40.45
N PHE A 190 4.84 -3.83 39.47
CA PHE A 190 4.45 -5.18 39.03
C PHE A 190 5.02 -6.31 39.87
N GLN A 191 6.22 -6.12 40.43
CA GLN A 191 6.94 -7.16 41.16
C GLN A 191 6.12 -7.80 42.32
N PRO A 192 5.39 -7.04 43.17
CA PRO A 192 4.53 -7.63 44.19
C PRO A 192 3.36 -8.44 43.61
N GLN A 193 2.88 -8.06 42.43
CA GLN A 193 1.72 -8.68 41.76
C GLN A 193 2.13 -9.99 41.08
N TRP A 194 3.32 -10.04 40.48
CA TRP A 194 3.95 -11.27 39.99
C TRP A 194 4.26 -12.25 41.13
N THR A 195 4.68 -11.75 42.29
CA THR A 195 4.89 -12.58 43.49
C THR A 195 3.57 -13.20 43.97
N ALA A 196 2.47 -12.43 43.95
CA ALA A 196 1.14 -12.93 44.30
C ALA A 196 0.59 -13.94 43.26
N PHE A 197 0.83 -13.73 41.97
CA PHE A 197 0.42 -14.65 40.91
C PHE A 197 1.22 -15.96 40.94
N SER A 198 2.54 -15.89 41.04
CA SER A 198 3.43 -17.06 41.07
C SER A 198 3.25 -17.93 42.32
N SER A 199 2.81 -17.34 43.44
CA SER A 199 2.49 -18.07 44.67
C SER A 199 1.09 -18.70 44.68
N ALA A 200 0.24 -18.43 43.68
CA ALA A 200 -1.12 -18.97 43.56
C ALA A 200 -1.16 -20.38 42.95
N GLY A 201 -2.15 -21.18 43.36
CA GLY A 201 -2.36 -22.54 42.86
C GLY A 201 -2.72 -22.57 41.36
N PHE A 202 -2.40 -23.66 40.66
CA PHE A 202 -2.66 -23.81 39.21
C PHE A 202 -4.13 -23.54 38.82
N THR A 203 -5.09 -24.00 39.62
CA THR A 203 -6.52 -23.79 39.39
C THR A 203 -6.95 -22.33 39.55
N GLU A 204 -6.32 -21.60 40.47
CA GLU A 204 -6.57 -20.15 40.65
C GLU A 204 -5.97 -19.36 39.49
N ARG A 205 -4.75 -19.69 39.05
CA ARG A 205 -4.11 -19.08 37.87
C ARG A 205 -4.88 -19.32 36.58
N TYR A 206 -5.34 -20.56 36.37
CA TYR A 206 -6.14 -20.92 35.20
C TYR A 206 -7.50 -20.21 35.19
N GLY A 207 -8.16 -20.11 36.35
CA GLY A 207 -9.43 -19.38 36.49
C GLY A 207 -9.31 -17.88 36.21
N GLN A 208 -8.17 -17.27 36.54
CA GLN A 208 -7.88 -15.86 36.22
C GLN A 208 -7.62 -15.62 34.73
N LEU A 209 -7.13 -16.62 34.00
CA LEU A 209 -6.75 -16.53 32.59
C LEU A 209 -7.91 -16.85 31.63
N GLN A 210 -8.94 -17.58 32.05
CA GLN A 210 -10.05 -18.06 31.20
C GLN A 210 -10.86 -16.95 30.50
N GLN A 211 -10.69 -15.69 30.90
CA GLN A 211 -11.39 -14.54 30.32
C GLN A 211 -10.65 -13.89 29.13
N ALA A 212 -9.41 -14.30 28.83
CA ALA A 212 -8.58 -13.68 27.80
C ALA A 212 -8.72 -14.37 26.44
N ASP A 213 -8.96 -13.59 25.39
CA ASP A 213 -8.88 -14.08 24.00
C ASP A 213 -7.51 -13.76 23.39
N TRP A 214 -6.63 -14.76 23.36
CA TRP A 214 -5.23 -14.63 22.92
C TRP A 214 -5.08 -14.49 21.40
N HIS A 215 -6.05 -14.98 20.62
CA HIS A 215 -5.94 -15.00 19.16
C HIS A 215 -6.12 -13.60 18.54
N GLY A 216 -6.88 -12.74 19.22
CA GLY A 216 -7.12 -11.36 18.82
C GLY A 216 -5.97 -10.39 19.10
N PHE A 217 -5.00 -10.79 19.92
CA PHE A 217 -3.82 -10.01 20.30
C PHE A 217 -2.80 -9.95 19.15
N GLU A 218 -2.50 -11.09 18.54
CA GLU A 218 -1.54 -11.20 17.43
C GLU A 218 -2.03 -10.45 16.18
N SER A 219 -3.32 -10.55 15.85
CA SER A 219 -3.92 -9.79 14.75
C SER A 219 -4.06 -8.28 15.04
N ALA A 220 -4.26 -7.88 16.29
CA ALA A 220 -4.37 -6.47 16.65
C ALA A 220 -3.02 -5.75 16.64
N LEU A 221 -1.93 -6.45 16.97
CA LEU A 221 -0.56 -5.92 16.89
C LEU A 221 -0.15 -5.58 15.44
N ASN A 222 -0.76 -6.23 14.44
CA ASN A 222 -0.52 -5.97 13.02
C ASN A 222 -1.26 -4.70 12.50
N GLY A 223 -2.42 -4.36 13.05
CA GLY A 223 -3.19 -3.15 12.67
C GLY A 223 -2.66 -1.84 13.28
N VAL A 224 -1.84 -1.95 14.32
CA VAL A 224 -1.28 -0.85 15.11
C VAL A 224 -0.58 0.22 14.25
N TRP A 225 0.14 -0.16 13.19
CA TRP A 225 0.86 0.81 12.35
C TRP A 225 -0.05 1.58 11.39
N ASP A 226 -1.14 0.96 10.93
CA ASP A 226 -2.16 1.67 10.15
C ASP A 226 -2.90 2.68 11.03
N ASP A 227 -3.03 2.43 12.33
CA ASP A 227 -3.57 3.40 13.30
C ASP A 227 -2.61 4.57 13.57
N VAL A 228 -1.29 4.36 13.45
CA VAL A 228 -0.29 5.46 13.48
C VAL A 228 -0.45 6.39 12.26
N LYS A 229 -0.75 5.84 11.07
CA LYS A 229 -1.07 6.67 9.89
C LYS A 229 -2.37 7.46 10.11
N GLN A 230 -3.36 6.88 10.77
CA GLN A 230 -4.57 7.60 11.16
C GLN A 230 -4.26 8.76 12.11
N LEU A 231 -3.35 8.60 13.07
CA LEU A 231 -2.96 9.67 14.00
C LEU A 231 -2.44 10.93 13.29
N PHE A 232 -1.62 10.76 12.26
CA PHE A 232 -1.15 11.89 11.45
C PHE A 232 -2.32 12.63 10.79
N ALA A 233 -3.23 11.88 10.14
CA ALA A 233 -4.43 12.45 9.50
C ALA A 233 -5.38 13.12 10.52
N LEU A 234 -5.50 12.57 11.72
CA LEU A 234 -6.33 13.11 12.80
C LEU A 234 -5.79 14.46 13.32
N LEU A 235 -4.47 14.59 13.50
CA LEU A 235 -3.84 15.84 13.99
C LEU A 235 -3.65 16.90 12.88
N ALA A 236 -3.58 16.49 11.61
CA ALA A 236 -3.43 17.42 10.49
C ALA A 236 -4.65 18.33 10.29
N ASP A 237 -5.85 17.83 10.56
CA ASP A 237 -7.10 18.61 10.58
C ASP A 237 -7.91 18.30 11.85
N LEU A 238 -7.53 18.96 12.96
CA LEU A 238 -8.18 18.79 14.26
C LEU A 238 -9.68 19.12 14.24
N GLN A 239 -10.09 20.07 13.38
CA GLN A 239 -11.48 20.53 13.34
C GLN A 239 -12.36 19.51 12.61
N ALA A 240 -11.94 19.05 11.43
CA ALA A 240 -12.65 18.02 10.67
C ALA A 240 -12.67 16.67 11.38
N ASN A 241 -11.65 16.39 12.21
CA ASN A 241 -11.53 15.12 12.93
C ASN A 241 -11.95 15.20 14.41
N SER A 242 -12.54 16.30 14.85
CA SER A 242 -12.96 16.52 16.25
C SER A 242 -13.86 15.39 16.80
N GLU A 243 -14.83 14.90 16.03
CA GLU A 243 -15.69 13.77 16.43
C GLU A 243 -14.92 12.46 16.61
N LYS A 244 -13.90 12.22 15.78
CA LYS A 244 -13.03 11.04 15.90
C LYS A 244 -12.05 11.17 17.07
N LEU A 245 -11.48 12.36 17.27
CA LEU A 245 -10.57 12.65 18.38
C LEU A 245 -11.27 12.53 19.74
N LEU A 246 -12.56 12.87 19.82
CA LEU A 246 -13.36 12.66 21.04
C LEU A 246 -13.51 11.19 21.43
N GLN A 247 -13.21 10.22 20.55
CA GLN A 247 -13.17 8.80 20.92
C GLN A 247 -11.93 8.46 21.78
N TYR A 248 -10.88 9.29 21.65
CA TYR A 248 -9.58 9.10 22.30
C TYR A 248 -9.29 10.13 23.38
N LEU A 249 -9.97 11.28 23.37
CA LEU A 249 -9.73 12.45 24.22
C LEU A 249 -11.01 12.91 24.91
N SER A 250 -10.87 13.51 26.10
CA SER A 250 -11.98 14.24 26.72
C SER A 250 -12.25 15.58 26.00
N SER A 251 -13.44 16.16 26.22
CA SER A 251 -13.79 17.46 25.64
C SER A 251 -12.80 18.56 26.05
N ALA A 252 -12.36 18.57 27.30
CA ALA A 252 -11.39 19.53 27.81
C ALA A 252 -9.99 19.36 27.17
N GLU A 253 -9.59 18.14 26.85
CA GLU A 253 -8.32 17.82 26.18
C GLU A 253 -8.35 18.19 24.71
N LEU A 254 -9.47 17.95 24.02
CA LEU A 254 -9.66 18.40 22.64
C LEU A 254 -9.67 19.92 22.55
N ASP A 255 -10.32 20.61 23.51
CA ASP A 255 -10.30 22.07 23.58
C ASP A 255 -8.88 22.60 23.80
N ALA A 256 -8.07 21.94 24.63
CA ALA A 256 -6.66 22.29 24.83
C ALA A 256 -5.82 22.10 23.56
N LEU A 257 -6.08 21.04 22.77
CA LEU A 257 -5.44 20.83 21.47
C LEU A 257 -5.88 21.85 20.41
N LEU A 258 -7.16 22.18 20.36
CA LEU A 258 -7.70 23.20 19.44
C LEU A 258 -7.18 24.60 19.76
N GLN A 259 -6.82 24.87 21.03
CA GLN A 259 -6.18 26.11 21.47
C GLN A 259 -4.65 26.11 21.33
N ALA A 260 -4.04 24.99 20.92
CA ALA A 260 -2.61 24.91 20.71
C ALA A 260 -2.17 25.83 19.55
N SER A 261 -0.96 26.40 19.65
CA SER A 261 -0.43 27.23 18.58
C SER A 261 -0.18 26.40 17.31
N THR A 262 -0.24 27.03 16.14
CA THR A 262 0.13 26.39 14.86
C THR A 262 1.54 25.80 14.92
N GLU A 263 2.44 26.43 15.67
CA GLU A 263 3.80 25.94 15.92
C GLU A 263 3.83 24.68 16.79
N ALA A 264 2.98 24.59 17.82
CA ALA A 264 2.84 23.39 18.64
C ALA A 264 2.29 22.21 17.82
N ILE A 265 1.27 22.44 16.99
CA ILE A 265 0.70 21.43 16.09
C ILE A 265 1.74 20.97 15.05
N ALA A 266 2.50 21.89 14.46
CA ALA A 266 3.57 21.54 13.53
C ALA A 266 4.66 20.69 14.19
N ASN A 267 5.06 20.99 15.43
CA ASN A 267 6.01 20.16 16.18
C ASN A 267 5.45 18.74 16.43
N GLY A 268 4.17 18.61 16.76
CA GLY A 268 3.52 17.31 16.94
C GLY A 268 3.50 16.48 15.66
N LEU A 269 3.18 17.10 14.53
CA LEU A 269 3.20 16.44 13.21
C LEU A 269 4.62 16.06 12.77
N LEU A 270 5.63 16.87 13.10
CA LEU A 270 7.04 16.52 12.85
C LEU A 270 7.47 15.30 13.67
N MET A 271 7.05 15.19 14.93
CA MET A 271 7.32 14.00 15.76
C MET A 271 6.64 12.75 15.20
N LEU A 272 5.40 12.87 14.70
CA LEU A 272 4.71 11.76 14.02
C LEU A 272 5.32 11.38 12.67
N SER A 273 6.17 12.24 12.09
CA SER A 273 6.87 11.95 10.83
C SER A 273 8.22 11.26 11.05
N ASP A 274 8.70 11.21 12.30
CA ASP A 274 9.97 10.59 12.69
C ASP A 274 9.76 9.11 13.04
N GLU A 275 10.10 8.24 12.10
CA GLU A 275 9.90 6.79 12.22
C GLU A 275 10.75 6.15 13.33
N PRO A 276 12.06 6.46 13.48
CA PRO A 276 12.84 6.02 14.65
C PRO A 276 12.17 6.41 15.97
N LEU A 277 11.68 7.65 16.08
CA LEU A 277 11.02 8.13 17.29
C LEU A 277 9.75 7.35 17.62
N LEU A 278 8.87 7.15 16.63
CA LEU A 278 7.65 6.35 16.78
C LEU A 278 7.95 4.91 17.16
N PHE A 279 8.99 4.33 16.54
CA PHE A 279 9.42 2.98 16.84
C PHE A 279 9.91 2.84 18.28
N ILE A 280 10.68 3.80 18.81
CA ILE A 280 11.13 3.79 20.22
C ILE A 280 9.91 3.81 21.17
N TYR A 281 8.91 4.65 20.90
CA TYR A 281 7.70 4.69 21.72
C TYR A 281 6.93 3.37 21.67
N LEU A 282 6.86 2.75 20.50
CA LEU A 282 6.21 1.46 20.32
C LEU A 282 7.00 0.32 20.99
N ALA A 283 8.32 0.33 20.91
CA ALA A 283 9.21 -0.59 21.63
C ALA A 283 9.06 -0.43 23.16
N ALA A 284 8.90 0.79 23.65
CA ALA A 284 8.64 1.05 25.07
C ALA A 284 7.26 0.54 25.49
N PHE A 285 6.22 0.82 24.71
CA PHE A 285 4.86 0.35 24.96
C PHE A 285 4.77 -1.19 25.00
N THR A 286 5.42 -1.85 24.04
CA THR A 286 5.43 -3.31 23.95
C THR A 286 6.26 -3.96 25.06
N SER A 287 7.38 -3.35 25.44
CA SER A 287 8.15 -3.78 26.62
C SER A 287 7.32 -3.65 27.90
N TRP A 288 6.58 -2.56 28.03
CA TRP A 288 5.65 -2.36 29.14
C TRP A 288 4.53 -3.41 29.16
N LEU A 289 3.94 -3.76 28.02
CA LEU A 289 2.94 -4.84 27.93
C LEU A 289 3.52 -6.19 28.38
N LYS A 290 4.75 -6.52 27.96
CA LYS A 290 5.44 -7.77 28.35
C LYS A 290 5.73 -7.88 29.85
N MET A 291 5.76 -6.75 30.56
CA MET A 291 5.96 -6.70 32.01
C MET A 291 4.66 -6.90 32.80
N LEU A 292 3.49 -6.75 32.18
CA LEU A 292 2.20 -6.85 32.85
C LEU A 292 1.99 -8.26 33.45
N PRO A 293 1.46 -8.36 34.67
CA PRO A 293 1.03 -9.64 35.18
C PRO A 293 -0.12 -10.22 34.33
N PRO A 294 -0.22 -11.55 34.16
CA PRO A 294 -1.13 -12.16 33.18
C PRO A 294 -2.61 -11.81 33.37
N GLN A 295 -3.03 -11.60 34.62
CA GLN A 295 -4.39 -11.15 34.98
C GLN A 295 -4.74 -9.75 34.44
N TYR A 296 -3.78 -8.83 34.36
CA TYR A 296 -3.99 -7.49 33.81
C TYR A 296 -3.85 -7.48 32.30
N LEU A 297 -2.90 -8.25 31.77
CA LEU A 297 -2.70 -8.42 30.35
C LEU A 297 -4.00 -8.95 29.69
N ALA A 298 -4.63 -9.96 30.29
CA ALA A 298 -5.92 -10.49 29.86
C ALA A 298 -7.03 -9.43 29.77
N GLU A 299 -7.18 -8.59 30.80
CA GLU A 299 -8.23 -7.57 30.90
C GLU A 299 -8.01 -6.39 29.93
N VAL A 300 -6.76 -5.94 29.81
CA VAL A 300 -6.40 -4.82 28.93
C VAL A 300 -6.52 -5.23 27.45
N LEU A 301 -6.11 -6.45 27.10
CA LEU A 301 -6.11 -6.94 25.72
C LEU A 301 -7.49 -7.36 25.19
N ALA A 302 -8.41 -7.80 26.07
CA ALA A 302 -9.75 -8.20 25.65
C ALA A 302 -10.62 -7.02 25.22
N GLU A 303 -10.44 -5.84 25.84
CA GLU A 303 -11.40 -4.74 25.76
C GLU A 303 -10.90 -3.50 24.98
N VAL A 304 -9.59 -3.24 24.89
CA VAL A 304 -9.07 -2.02 24.25
C VAL A 304 -7.74 -2.29 23.53
N ARG A 305 -7.79 -2.55 22.21
CA ARG A 305 -6.63 -3.00 21.43
C ARG A 305 -5.84 -1.85 20.76
N ALA A 306 -6.46 -1.14 19.82
CA ALA A 306 -5.84 -0.03 19.08
C ALA A 306 -5.89 1.30 19.84
N GLU A 307 -7.02 1.56 20.52
CA GLU A 307 -7.33 2.87 21.10
C GLU A 307 -6.36 3.25 22.24
N LEU A 308 -5.87 2.25 22.99
CA LEU A 308 -4.92 2.47 24.08
C LEU A 308 -3.54 2.87 23.55
N LEU A 309 -3.12 2.31 22.42
CA LEU A 309 -1.89 2.73 21.75
C LEU A 309 -2.05 4.12 21.11
N VAL A 310 -3.17 4.38 20.44
CA VAL A 310 -3.47 5.70 19.86
C VAL A 310 -3.46 6.76 20.96
N SER A 311 -4.09 6.51 22.10
CA SER A 311 -4.01 7.40 23.28
C SER A 311 -2.59 7.53 23.84
N PHE A 312 -1.83 6.43 23.92
CA PHE A 312 -0.43 6.45 24.37
C PHE A 312 0.44 7.34 23.46
N LEU A 313 0.34 7.18 22.15
CA LEU A 313 1.08 7.98 21.17
C LEU A 313 0.62 9.44 21.18
N LEU A 314 -0.68 9.72 21.29
CA LEU A 314 -1.19 11.08 21.46
C LEU A 314 -0.58 11.76 22.69
N MET A 315 -0.47 11.06 23.82
CA MET A 315 0.16 11.61 25.02
C MET A 315 1.66 11.87 24.84
N CYS A 316 2.37 10.97 24.15
CA CYS A 316 3.80 11.17 23.86
C CYS A 316 4.04 12.37 22.94
N VAL A 317 3.23 12.51 21.89
CA VAL A 317 3.33 13.60 20.92
C VAL A 317 2.89 14.93 21.53
N SER A 318 1.76 14.95 22.25
CA SER A 318 1.22 16.16 22.85
C SER A 318 2.11 16.72 23.97
N GLY A 319 2.82 15.86 24.70
CA GLY A 319 3.88 16.29 25.62
C GLY A 319 4.95 17.13 24.92
N GLY A 320 5.37 16.72 23.72
CA GLY A 320 6.27 17.50 22.85
C GLY A 320 5.66 18.78 22.28
N MET A 321 4.33 18.85 22.19
CA MET A 321 3.57 20.07 21.83
C MET A 321 3.40 21.04 23.00
N GLY A 322 3.77 20.64 24.22
CA GLY A 322 3.50 21.41 25.45
C GLY A 322 2.04 21.34 25.90
N VAL A 323 1.25 20.40 25.38
CA VAL A 323 -0.14 20.13 25.77
C VAL A 323 -0.18 18.78 26.49
N PRO A 324 -0.15 18.76 27.84
CA PRO A 324 -0.17 17.49 28.56
C PRO A 324 -1.55 16.85 28.42
N LEU A 325 -1.62 15.74 27.69
CA LEU A 325 -2.81 14.90 27.60
C LEU A 325 -2.74 13.77 28.61
N ARG A 326 -3.90 13.27 29.03
CA ARG A 326 -4.01 12.08 29.87
C ARG A 326 -4.73 10.98 29.09
N LEU A 327 -4.69 9.75 29.61
CA LEU A 327 -5.52 8.68 29.05
C LEU A 327 -6.99 9.07 29.26
N SER A 328 -7.78 9.14 28.19
CA SER A 328 -9.15 9.64 28.30
C SER A 328 -10.03 8.75 29.16
N THR A 329 -11.00 9.39 29.81
CA THR A 329 -12.03 8.69 30.58
C THR A 329 -12.91 7.80 29.71
N GLN A 330 -12.98 8.05 28.39
CA GLN A 330 -13.70 7.20 27.44
C GLN A 330 -12.95 5.89 27.18
N VAL A 331 -11.64 5.97 26.91
CA VAL A 331 -10.79 4.78 26.72
C VAL A 331 -10.68 3.98 28.01
N LEU A 332 -10.49 4.66 29.15
CA LEU A 332 -10.52 4.02 30.47
C LEU A 332 -11.91 3.41 30.76
N GLY A 333 -13.00 4.08 30.39
CA GLY A 333 -14.37 3.65 30.66
C GLY A 333 -14.77 2.34 29.96
N LYS A 334 -14.07 1.97 28.88
CA LYS A 334 -14.25 0.69 28.18
C LYS A 334 -13.66 -0.49 28.96
N ILE A 335 -12.78 -0.23 29.94
CA ILE A 335 -12.14 -1.24 30.78
C ILE A 335 -13.04 -1.51 31.99
N LYS A 336 -13.63 -2.70 32.09
CA LYS A 336 -14.58 -3.05 33.14
C LYS A 336 -13.95 -3.02 34.53
N SER A 337 -12.70 -3.47 34.65
CA SER A 337 -11.97 -3.59 35.92
C SER A 337 -11.64 -2.22 36.53
N PRO A 338 -12.18 -1.86 37.71
CA PRO A 338 -11.88 -0.60 38.39
C PRO A 338 -10.40 -0.48 38.75
N ARG A 339 -9.77 -1.60 39.13
CA ARG A 339 -8.36 -1.67 39.51
C ARG A 339 -7.44 -1.45 38.31
N ALA A 340 -7.75 -2.04 37.15
CA ALA A 340 -7.00 -1.81 35.92
C ALA A 340 -7.12 -0.35 35.45
N ARG A 341 -8.32 0.25 35.56
CA ARG A 341 -8.55 1.68 35.23
C ARG A 341 -7.71 2.64 36.07
N GLU A 342 -7.75 2.51 37.39
CA GLU A 342 -6.97 3.36 38.30
C GLU A 342 -5.47 3.23 38.04
N TRP A 343 -5.02 2.01 37.79
CA TRP A 343 -3.62 1.73 37.52
C TRP A 343 -3.15 2.28 36.16
N LEU A 344 -3.92 2.09 35.08
CA LEU A 344 -3.61 2.64 33.76
C LEU A 344 -3.57 4.17 33.79
N ALA A 345 -4.52 4.80 34.48
CA ALA A 345 -4.53 6.24 34.66
C ALA A 345 -3.27 6.75 35.38
N ALA A 346 -2.81 6.04 36.41
CA ALA A 346 -1.60 6.41 37.15
C ALA A 346 -0.31 6.22 36.32
N SER A 347 -0.24 5.15 35.52
CA SER A 347 0.91 4.87 34.64
C SER A 347 1.00 5.86 33.48
N ALA A 348 -0.16 6.21 32.91
CA ALA A 348 -0.27 7.27 31.92
C ALA A 348 0.18 8.64 32.46
N LEU A 349 -0.15 8.97 33.71
CA LEU A 349 0.28 10.21 34.34
C LEU A 349 1.81 10.29 34.51
N ARG A 350 2.44 9.20 34.95
CA ARG A 350 3.91 9.12 35.07
C ARG A 350 4.61 9.24 33.72
N LEU A 351 4.04 8.68 32.66
CA LEU A 351 4.55 8.84 31.30
C LEU A 351 4.42 10.28 30.79
N ALA A 352 3.28 10.92 31.04
CA ALA A 352 3.05 12.32 30.65
C ALA A 352 4.05 13.28 31.32
N GLU A 353 4.47 13.00 32.57
CA GLU A 353 5.50 13.79 33.27
C GLU A 353 6.88 13.69 32.61
N LEU A 354 7.22 12.52 32.05
CA LEU A 354 8.47 12.31 31.29
C LEU A 354 8.43 12.95 29.91
N THR A 355 7.29 12.88 29.21
CA THR A 355 7.14 13.42 27.86
C THR A 355 6.94 14.94 27.84
N SER A 356 6.64 15.55 28.98
CA SER A 356 6.54 17.01 29.15
C SER A 356 7.88 17.70 29.46
N ALA A 357 8.99 16.95 29.50
CA ALA A 357 10.30 17.49 29.86
C ALA A 357 10.89 18.41 28.77
N PRO A 358 11.61 19.49 29.14
CA PRO A 358 12.16 20.50 28.21
C PRO A 358 13.23 19.99 27.21
N ASP A 359 13.62 18.71 27.27
CA ASP A 359 14.45 18.06 26.26
C ASP A 359 13.65 17.62 25.01
N LEU A 360 12.33 17.43 25.11
CA LEU A 360 11.46 17.10 23.97
C LEU A 360 11.13 18.33 23.11
N THR A 361 11.05 19.53 23.69
CA THR A 361 10.97 20.77 22.90
C THR A 361 12.26 21.07 22.12
N ARG A 362 13.41 20.48 22.49
CA ARG A 362 14.64 20.47 21.66
C ARG A 362 14.54 19.55 20.44
N HIS A 363 13.66 18.54 20.45
CA HIS A 363 13.53 17.58 19.34
C HIS A 363 12.97 18.24 18.09
N ALA A 364 11.99 19.14 18.19
CA ALA A 364 11.41 19.83 17.03
C ALA A 364 12.11 21.16 16.68
N SER A 365 12.70 21.85 17.67
CA SER A 365 13.25 23.20 17.47
C SER A 365 14.60 23.26 16.74
N ALA A 366 15.33 22.14 16.62
CA ALA A 366 16.61 22.07 15.91
C ALA A 366 16.50 22.21 14.38
N LEU A 367 15.32 21.94 13.80
CA LEU A 367 15.04 22.03 12.35
C LEU A 367 14.68 23.45 11.86
N LYS A 368 14.36 24.37 12.78
CA LYS A 368 13.87 25.72 12.46
C LYS A 368 14.73 26.53 11.48
N PRO A 369 16.08 26.51 11.54
CA PRO A 369 16.88 27.30 10.60
C PRO A 369 17.03 26.68 9.20
N LEU A 370 16.52 25.46 8.97
CA LEU A 370 16.69 24.72 7.72
C LEU A 370 15.36 24.34 7.02
N MET A 371 14.21 24.64 7.63
CA MET A 371 12.87 24.33 7.12
C MET A 371 12.12 25.60 6.69
N VAL A 372 12.68 26.31 5.71
CA VAL A 372 11.92 27.32 4.97
C VAL A 372 11.67 26.72 3.59
N ASN A 373 10.40 26.45 3.29
CA ASN A 373 9.86 25.83 2.05
C ASN A 373 9.82 24.28 2.02
N ALA A 374 8.83 23.73 2.73
CA ALA A 374 8.18 22.48 2.36
C ALA A 374 6.86 22.82 1.62
N GLY A 375 6.40 21.99 0.68
CA GLY A 375 5.08 22.17 0.06
C GLY A 375 3.95 22.20 1.12
N PRO A 376 2.86 22.95 0.88
CA PRO A 376 1.83 23.19 1.89
C PRO A 376 1.00 21.93 2.15
N ALA A 377 1.10 21.33 3.34
CA ALA A 377 -0.06 20.65 3.91
C ALA A 377 -1.06 21.74 4.34
N PRO A 378 -2.35 21.65 3.98
CA PRO A 378 -3.34 22.64 4.39
C PRO A 378 -3.63 22.50 5.89
N LEU A 379 -2.80 23.11 6.74
CA LEU A 379 -3.08 23.25 8.16
C LEU A 379 -4.28 24.20 8.33
N ARG A 380 -5.42 23.68 8.79
CA ARG A 380 -6.62 24.48 9.09
C ARG A 380 -7.00 24.46 10.59
N PRO A 381 -6.10 24.86 11.52
CA PRO A 381 -6.49 25.04 12.91
C PRO A 381 -7.21 26.39 13.08
N THR A 382 -8.48 26.48 12.64
CA THR A 382 -9.41 27.63 12.82
C THR A 382 -9.04 28.95 12.09
N PRO A 383 -10.00 29.86 11.76
CA PRO A 383 -9.75 30.92 10.79
C PRO A 383 -8.89 32.06 11.36
N ALA A 384 -7.81 32.39 10.64
CA ALA A 384 -6.94 33.52 10.94
C ALA A 384 -7.67 34.86 10.69
N ILE A 385 -7.97 35.59 11.76
CA ILE A 385 -8.28 37.02 11.66
C ILE A 385 -6.94 37.76 11.48
N PRO A 386 -6.75 38.59 10.43
CA PRO A 386 -5.52 39.35 10.26
C PRO A 386 -5.38 40.42 11.34
N LEU A 387 -4.20 40.50 11.97
CA LEU A 387 -3.82 41.60 12.86
C LEU A 387 -3.51 42.87 12.04
N GLU A 388 -4.25 43.94 12.27
CA GLU A 388 -3.97 45.28 11.74
C GLU A 388 -3.09 46.06 12.72
N VAL A 389 -1.87 46.42 12.31
CA VAL A 389 -1.07 47.44 13.01
C VAL A 389 -0.95 48.65 12.09
N ARG A 390 -1.47 49.79 12.55
CA ARG A 390 -1.38 51.06 11.83
C ARG A 390 -0.05 51.76 12.12
N THR A 391 0.62 52.24 11.09
CA THR A 391 1.63 53.29 11.25
C THR A 391 1.60 54.22 10.04
N GLY A 392 0.79 55.28 10.12
CA GLY A 392 0.79 56.38 9.16
C GLY A 392 0.32 56.08 7.73
N ASP A 393 0.41 57.11 6.89
CA ASP A 393 -0.12 57.19 5.53
C ASP A 393 0.92 56.78 4.47
N ALA A 394 1.08 55.48 4.18
CA ALA A 394 1.33 54.92 2.83
C ALA A 394 1.65 53.41 2.83
N LEU A 395 1.06 52.72 1.83
CA LEU A 395 1.30 51.37 1.30
C LEU A 395 0.93 50.14 2.16
N VAL A 396 -0.06 49.39 1.64
CA VAL A 396 -0.52 48.09 2.14
C VAL A 396 0.52 47.02 1.80
N LEU A 397 1.45 46.77 2.73
CA LEU A 397 2.26 45.54 2.71
C LEU A 397 1.52 44.46 3.51
N LYS A 398 0.80 43.60 2.79
CA LYS A 398 0.37 42.30 3.32
C LYS A 398 1.61 41.44 3.47
N VAL A 399 2.07 41.22 4.70
CA VAL A 399 3.06 40.20 5.01
C VAL A 399 2.30 38.99 5.54
N PRO A 400 2.23 37.86 4.82
CA PRO A 400 1.86 36.59 5.41
C PRO A 400 2.91 36.25 6.46
N ASN A 401 2.47 35.98 7.68
CA ASN A 401 3.30 35.38 8.71
C ASN A 401 3.86 34.04 8.15
N PRO A 402 5.17 33.73 8.26
CA PRO A 402 5.67 32.45 7.79
C PRO A 402 5.05 31.34 8.63
N ALA A 403 4.16 30.55 8.02
CA ALA A 403 3.58 29.39 8.65
C ALA A 403 4.68 28.34 8.88
N ALA A 404 4.71 27.73 10.07
CA ALA A 404 5.46 26.51 10.31
C ALA A 404 4.79 25.39 9.48
N ILE A 405 5.51 24.85 8.50
CA ILE A 405 4.98 23.90 7.53
C ILE A 405 5.24 22.47 8.02
N ALA A 406 4.17 21.73 8.34
CA ALA A 406 4.21 20.27 8.47
C ALA A 406 3.91 19.63 7.11
N ARG A 407 4.58 18.52 6.77
CA ARG A 407 4.48 17.86 5.46
C ARG A 407 3.47 16.73 5.45
N ASP A 408 2.62 16.69 4.42
CA ASP A 408 1.77 15.54 4.09
C ASP A 408 2.64 14.43 3.47
N LYS A 409 2.68 13.24 4.10
CA LYS A 409 3.25 12.03 3.48
C LYS A 409 2.15 11.40 2.62
N SER A 410 1.90 11.94 1.42
CA SER A 410 0.95 11.35 0.47
C SER A 410 1.42 10.02 -0.13
N HIS A 411 2.68 9.62 0.06
CA HIS A 411 3.17 8.28 -0.28
C HIS A 411 4.07 7.71 0.80
N GLY A 412 3.47 7.11 1.83
CA GLY A 412 4.17 6.12 2.65
C GLY A 412 4.39 4.85 1.82
N MET A 413 5.55 4.74 1.16
CA MET A 413 5.98 3.52 0.44
C MET A 413 6.36 2.36 1.37
N THR A 414 6.26 2.51 2.69
CA THR A 414 6.34 1.40 3.65
C THR A 414 4.98 0.72 3.80
N ARG A 415 4.76 -0.27 2.94
CA ARG A 415 3.82 -1.36 3.19
C ARG A 415 4.60 -2.43 3.97
N MET A 416 4.27 -2.60 5.25
CA MET A 416 4.75 -3.77 6.01
C MET A 416 4.07 -5.00 5.44
N GLU A 417 4.84 -5.84 4.75
CA GLU A 417 4.40 -7.17 4.36
C GLU A 417 5.37 -8.20 4.91
N ARG A 418 4.81 -9.26 5.48
CA ARG A 418 5.53 -10.45 5.93
C ARG A 418 6.34 -11.03 4.76
N HIS A 419 7.65 -10.78 4.73
CA HIS A 419 8.53 -11.42 3.75
C HIS A 419 9.09 -12.71 4.37
N GLU A 420 8.28 -13.77 4.32
CA GLU A 420 8.85 -15.11 4.40
C GLU A 420 9.69 -15.37 3.14
N PRO A 421 10.77 -16.16 3.21
CA PRO A 421 11.33 -16.78 2.03
C PRO A 421 10.22 -17.64 1.39
N ARG A 422 9.56 -17.08 0.39
CA ARG A 422 8.52 -17.76 -0.38
C ARG A 422 9.14 -18.20 -1.69
N ASP A 423 8.78 -19.39 -2.15
CA ASP A 423 9.14 -19.82 -3.49
C ASP A 423 8.46 -18.87 -4.49
N ASP A 424 9.24 -17.99 -5.11
CA ASP A 424 8.74 -17.03 -6.10
C ASP A 424 9.18 -17.45 -7.51
N ALA A 425 8.21 -17.74 -8.34
CA ALA A 425 8.37 -17.96 -9.77
C ALA A 425 7.95 -16.69 -10.51
N SER A 426 8.70 -15.61 -10.27
CA SER A 426 8.46 -14.28 -10.83
C SER A 426 8.66 -14.29 -12.35
N ASP A 427 7.58 -14.53 -13.09
CA ASP A 427 7.52 -14.50 -14.55
C ASP A 427 6.25 -13.78 -14.99
N GLN A 428 6.35 -12.88 -15.95
CA GLN A 428 5.22 -12.07 -16.35
C GLN A 428 4.17 -12.91 -17.09
N ALA A 429 2.90 -12.68 -16.79
CA ALA A 429 1.80 -13.36 -17.47
C ALA A 429 1.84 -13.04 -18.97
N LYS A 430 1.50 -14.03 -19.80
CA LYS A 430 1.50 -13.88 -21.26
C LYS A 430 0.10 -13.92 -21.83
N ASN A 431 -0.17 -13.07 -22.82
CA ASN A 431 -1.38 -13.20 -23.64
C ASN A 431 -1.27 -14.45 -24.56
N PRO A 432 -2.34 -14.85 -25.26
CA PRO A 432 -2.27 -16.01 -26.16
C PRO A 432 -1.35 -15.86 -27.38
N ASN A 433 -0.95 -14.63 -27.75
CA ASN A 433 0.08 -14.37 -28.77
C ASN A 433 1.51 -14.63 -28.25
N GLY A 434 1.69 -14.64 -26.92
CA GLY A 434 2.97 -14.90 -26.26
C GLY A 434 3.69 -13.66 -25.75
N ASP A 435 3.06 -12.49 -25.88
CA ASP A 435 3.59 -11.22 -25.39
C ASP A 435 3.30 -11.07 -23.89
N SER A 436 4.19 -10.41 -23.16
CA SER A 436 3.96 -9.99 -21.78
C SER A 436 2.69 -9.13 -21.70
N ALA A 437 1.79 -9.45 -20.76
CA ALA A 437 0.53 -8.74 -20.62
C ALA A 437 0.01 -8.72 -19.18
N ASP A 438 -0.48 -7.56 -18.75
CA ASP A 438 -1.17 -7.42 -17.48
C ASP A 438 -2.70 -7.63 -17.62
N CYS A 439 -3.43 -7.59 -16.51
CA CYS A 439 -4.89 -7.74 -16.51
C CYS A 439 -5.51 -6.48 -17.11
N ALA A 440 -6.70 -6.61 -17.71
CA ALA A 440 -7.35 -5.48 -18.36
C ALA A 440 -7.45 -4.22 -17.46
N PRO A 441 -7.78 -4.31 -16.15
CA PRO A 441 -7.84 -3.14 -15.27
C PRO A 441 -6.48 -2.47 -14.97
N ARG A 442 -5.35 -3.15 -15.17
CA ARG A 442 -4.00 -2.63 -14.90
C ARG A 442 -3.17 -2.39 -16.16
N THR A 443 -3.70 -2.78 -17.33
CA THR A 443 -3.07 -2.50 -18.61
C THR A 443 -3.26 -1.03 -18.94
N CYS A 444 -2.17 -0.35 -19.31
CA CYS A 444 -2.25 1.02 -19.80
C CYS A 444 -3.07 1.03 -21.11
N THR A 445 -4.13 1.84 -21.15
CA THR A 445 -5.01 2.01 -22.32
C THR A 445 -5.24 3.50 -22.56
N ASN A 446 -5.60 3.88 -23.77
CA ASN A 446 -5.87 5.28 -24.14
C ASN A 446 -7.22 5.41 -24.85
N GLY A 447 -8.14 6.17 -24.24
CA GLY A 447 -9.48 6.52 -24.72
C GLY A 447 -10.48 5.35 -24.77
N CYS A 448 -10.07 4.25 -25.37
CA CYS A 448 -10.78 2.98 -25.48
C CYS A 448 -9.81 1.84 -25.18
N PRO A 449 -10.28 0.60 -24.98
CA PRO A 449 -9.46 -0.40 -24.29
C PRO A 449 -8.47 -1.09 -25.24
N VAL A 450 -7.76 -0.32 -26.07
CA VAL A 450 -6.57 -0.78 -26.78
C VAL A 450 -5.40 -0.73 -25.80
N SER A 451 -4.72 -1.86 -25.63
CA SER A 451 -3.50 -1.97 -24.83
C SER A 451 -2.38 -1.13 -25.44
N MET A 452 -1.80 -0.18 -24.69
CA MET A 452 -0.64 0.62 -25.12
C MET A 452 0.67 -0.19 -25.15
N VAL A 453 0.64 -1.46 -24.74
CA VAL A 453 1.79 -2.37 -24.79
C VAL A 453 1.77 -3.19 -26.08
N THR A 454 0.66 -3.88 -26.31
CA THR A 454 0.54 -4.94 -27.34
C THR A 454 -0.34 -4.52 -28.52
N GLY A 455 -1.12 -3.45 -28.36
CA GLY A 455 -2.13 -3.00 -29.32
C GLY A 455 -3.34 -3.94 -29.43
N GLU A 456 -3.51 -4.86 -28.48
CA GLU A 456 -4.68 -5.72 -28.43
C GLU A 456 -5.90 -4.95 -27.88
N GLU A 457 -7.09 -5.20 -28.42
CA GLU A 457 -8.36 -4.75 -27.80
C GLU A 457 -8.67 -5.62 -26.56
N LEU A 458 -8.99 -4.97 -25.44
CA LEU A 458 -9.29 -5.51 -24.11
C LEU A 458 -10.68 -5.08 -23.62
N LEU A 459 -11.73 -5.51 -24.31
CA LEU A 459 -13.08 -5.06 -24.00
C LEU A 459 -13.72 -5.90 -22.89
N THR A 460 -13.89 -5.32 -21.70
CA THR A 460 -14.60 -5.95 -20.57
C THR A 460 -15.98 -5.32 -20.37
N LEU A 461 -17.02 -6.14 -20.28
CA LEU A 461 -18.41 -5.71 -20.10
C LEU A 461 -19.09 -6.53 -19.02
N THR A 462 -19.74 -5.86 -18.07
CA THR A 462 -20.51 -6.50 -17.01
C THR A 462 -21.92 -6.83 -17.50
N ASP A 463 -22.24 -8.11 -17.54
CA ASP A 463 -23.53 -8.61 -18.01
C ASP A 463 -24.48 -8.98 -16.86
N GLY A 464 -23.96 -9.09 -15.63
CA GLY A 464 -24.79 -9.40 -14.47
C GLY A 464 -23.99 -9.47 -13.17
N VAL A 465 -24.70 -9.42 -12.04
CA VAL A 465 -24.10 -9.51 -10.70
C VAL A 465 -24.87 -10.55 -9.88
N LEU A 466 -24.15 -11.47 -9.25
CA LEU A 466 -24.65 -12.29 -8.15
C LEU A 466 -24.37 -11.56 -6.85
N ASP A 467 -25.43 -11.16 -6.14
CA ASP A 467 -25.34 -10.50 -4.86
C ASP A 467 -25.21 -11.50 -3.69
N GLY A 468 -24.69 -11.04 -2.56
CA GLY A 468 -24.43 -11.84 -1.38
C GLY A 468 -23.24 -11.30 -0.58
N LEU A 469 -22.77 -12.08 0.41
CA LEU A 469 -21.59 -11.74 1.20
C LEU A 469 -20.30 -11.72 0.36
N LEU A 470 -20.26 -12.54 -0.70
CA LEU A 470 -19.23 -12.50 -1.73
C LEU A 470 -19.89 -12.14 -3.07
N PRO A 471 -20.06 -10.83 -3.38
CA PRO A 471 -20.59 -10.40 -4.66
C PRO A 471 -19.73 -10.87 -5.84
N PHE A 472 -20.36 -11.28 -6.92
CA PHE A 472 -19.68 -11.76 -8.12
C PHE A 472 -20.22 -11.13 -9.39
N GLU A 473 -19.37 -10.39 -10.08
CA GLU A 473 -19.66 -9.82 -11.39
C GLU A 473 -19.40 -10.84 -12.49
N PHE A 474 -20.45 -11.17 -13.24
CA PHE A 474 -20.34 -11.92 -14.47
C PHE A 474 -20.03 -10.94 -15.60
N ASN A 475 -18.76 -10.92 -15.98
CA ASN A 475 -18.24 -10.12 -17.06
C ASN A 475 -18.04 -11.03 -18.27
N ARG A 476 -18.36 -10.51 -19.45
CA ARG A 476 -17.81 -11.00 -20.71
C ARG A 476 -16.60 -10.14 -21.07
N LEU A 477 -15.60 -10.77 -21.65
CA LEU A 477 -14.35 -10.12 -22.00
C LEU A 477 -13.93 -10.54 -23.39
N TYR A 478 -13.65 -9.59 -24.27
CA TYR A 478 -13.03 -9.81 -25.55
C TYR A 478 -11.55 -9.43 -25.51
N ARG A 479 -10.70 -10.34 -25.95
CA ARG A 479 -9.26 -10.10 -26.13
C ARG A 479 -8.89 -10.49 -27.56
N SER A 480 -8.44 -9.52 -28.35
CA SER A 480 -8.09 -9.78 -29.76
C SER A 480 -6.98 -10.83 -29.94
N SER A 481 -6.01 -10.89 -29.03
CA SER A 481 -5.00 -11.96 -29.04
C SER A 481 -5.57 -13.35 -28.76
N ALA A 482 -6.80 -13.45 -28.24
CA ALA A 482 -7.53 -14.70 -28.05
C ALA A 482 -8.45 -15.07 -29.24
N ALA A 483 -8.36 -14.40 -30.40
CA ALA A 483 -9.24 -14.62 -31.55
C ALA A 483 -9.30 -16.07 -32.07
N GLU A 484 -8.32 -16.92 -31.72
CA GLU A 484 -8.28 -18.35 -32.08
C GLU A 484 -8.87 -19.27 -30.99
N ILE A 485 -9.35 -18.71 -29.87
CA ILE A 485 -9.82 -19.44 -28.69
C ILE A 485 -11.32 -19.23 -28.50
N ASP A 486 -12.07 -20.33 -28.40
CA ASP A 486 -13.49 -20.33 -28.01
C ASP A 486 -13.66 -21.12 -26.71
N VAL A 487 -14.12 -20.42 -25.66
CA VAL A 487 -14.45 -21.03 -24.34
C VAL A 487 -15.96 -21.20 -24.13
N GLY A 488 -16.75 -21.10 -25.21
CA GLY A 488 -18.20 -21.20 -25.19
C GLY A 488 -18.92 -19.85 -25.32
N LEU A 489 -18.20 -18.72 -25.36
CA LEU A 489 -18.78 -17.40 -25.63
C LEU A 489 -18.42 -16.88 -27.04
N GLY A 490 -17.90 -17.76 -27.90
CA GLY A 490 -17.43 -17.43 -29.23
C GLY A 490 -15.96 -17.04 -29.27
N PHE A 491 -15.36 -17.11 -30.46
CA PHE A 491 -13.94 -16.83 -30.67
C PHE A 491 -13.53 -15.43 -30.19
N GLY A 492 -12.44 -15.37 -29.41
CA GLY A 492 -11.94 -14.11 -28.81
C GLY A 492 -12.64 -13.68 -27.52
N TRP A 493 -13.80 -14.26 -27.21
CA TRP A 493 -14.58 -13.94 -26.02
C TRP A 493 -14.37 -14.95 -24.90
N SER A 494 -14.38 -14.45 -23.68
CA SER A 494 -14.28 -15.19 -22.42
C SER A 494 -15.25 -14.62 -21.39
N HIS A 495 -15.32 -15.23 -20.20
CA HIS A 495 -16.18 -14.76 -19.11
C HIS A 495 -15.56 -15.00 -17.73
N SER A 496 -16.04 -14.31 -16.68
CA SER A 496 -15.48 -14.34 -15.30
C SER A 496 -15.27 -15.71 -14.65
N LEU A 497 -15.87 -16.78 -15.18
CA LEU A 497 -15.75 -18.15 -14.66
C LEU A 497 -14.82 -19.05 -15.51
N ALA A 498 -14.26 -18.54 -16.61
CA ALA A 498 -13.45 -19.28 -17.57
C ALA A 498 -12.00 -19.54 -17.10
N HIS A 499 -11.78 -19.64 -15.79
CA HIS A 499 -10.49 -20.01 -15.22
C HIS A 499 -10.24 -21.52 -15.33
N ARG A 500 -9.00 -21.91 -15.62
CA ARG A 500 -8.57 -23.32 -15.66
C ARG A 500 -7.09 -23.46 -15.33
N LEU A 501 -6.68 -24.67 -14.94
CA LEU A 501 -5.26 -25.04 -14.82
C LEU A 501 -4.92 -26.06 -15.91
N GLU A 502 -3.80 -25.82 -16.59
CA GLU A 502 -3.16 -26.74 -17.52
C GLU A 502 -1.92 -27.30 -16.82
N ILE A 503 -1.97 -28.58 -16.43
CA ILE A 503 -0.87 -29.25 -15.71
C ILE A 503 -0.01 -30.00 -16.73
N ASP A 504 1.28 -29.70 -16.74
CA ASP A 504 2.28 -30.35 -17.60
C ASP A 504 3.50 -30.76 -16.77
N GLY A 505 3.56 -32.05 -16.43
CA GLY A 505 4.62 -32.64 -15.63
C GLY A 505 4.79 -31.95 -14.28
N ALA A 506 5.92 -31.26 -14.11
CA ALA A 506 6.27 -30.54 -12.89
C ALA A 506 5.84 -29.06 -12.90
N SER A 507 5.07 -28.63 -13.91
CA SER A 507 4.59 -27.25 -14.05
C SER A 507 3.08 -27.18 -14.18
N VAL A 508 2.52 -26.05 -13.76
CA VAL A 508 1.11 -25.74 -13.88
C VAL A 508 0.96 -24.34 -14.47
N VAL A 509 0.14 -24.23 -15.51
CA VAL A 509 -0.20 -22.95 -16.13
C VAL A 509 -1.62 -22.60 -15.74
N TRP A 510 -1.77 -21.51 -15.01
CA TRP A 510 -3.07 -20.92 -14.76
C TRP A 510 -3.47 -20.10 -15.97
N VAL A 511 -4.59 -20.47 -16.59
CA VAL A 511 -5.24 -19.65 -17.61
C VAL A 511 -6.42 -18.94 -16.96
N ASP A 512 -6.32 -17.62 -16.86
CA ASP A 512 -7.34 -16.80 -16.21
C ASP A 512 -8.54 -16.53 -17.12
N HIS A 513 -9.56 -15.84 -16.59
CA HIS A 513 -10.74 -15.47 -17.34
C HIS A 513 -10.47 -14.50 -18.50
N GLU A 514 -9.28 -13.91 -18.60
CA GLU A 514 -8.86 -13.06 -19.72
C GLU A 514 -8.04 -13.83 -20.77
N ASN A 515 -7.91 -15.17 -20.62
CA ASN A 515 -7.01 -16.04 -21.38
C ASN A 515 -5.51 -15.73 -21.22
N ARG A 516 -5.11 -14.99 -20.17
CA ARG A 516 -3.69 -14.83 -19.84
C ARG A 516 -3.16 -16.10 -19.20
N ARG A 517 -1.90 -16.39 -19.46
CA ARG A 517 -1.22 -17.61 -19.02
C ARG A 517 -0.13 -17.25 -18.03
N THR A 518 -0.35 -17.61 -16.76
CA THR A 518 0.65 -17.47 -15.69
C THR A 518 1.19 -18.83 -15.34
N ARG A 519 2.51 -18.99 -15.40
CA ARG A 519 3.19 -20.27 -15.12
C ARG A 519 3.63 -20.31 -13.66
N PHE A 520 3.44 -21.47 -13.04
CA PHE A 520 3.97 -21.83 -11.74
C PHE A 520 4.65 -23.22 -11.81
N PRO A 521 5.65 -23.50 -10.98
CA PRO A 521 5.99 -24.86 -10.61
C PRO A 521 4.77 -25.52 -9.94
N LEU A 522 4.61 -26.85 -10.09
CA LEU A 522 3.52 -27.57 -9.46
C LEU A 522 3.71 -27.59 -7.93
N PRO A 523 2.74 -27.11 -7.13
CA PRO A 523 2.83 -27.16 -5.67
C PRO A 523 2.99 -28.59 -5.15
N SER A 524 3.74 -28.75 -4.06
CA SER A 524 3.97 -30.04 -3.39
C SER A 524 3.92 -29.87 -1.88
N VAL A 525 3.91 -30.98 -1.13
CA VAL A 525 3.96 -30.92 0.34
C VAL A 525 5.23 -30.18 0.83
N GLU A 526 6.32 -30.24 0.06
CA GLU A 526 7.57 -29.52 0.36
C GLU A 526 7.49 -28.03 0.00
N ARG A 527 6.65 -27.67 -0.97
CA ARG A 527 6.45 -26.32 -1.50
C ARG A 527 4.95 -26.03 -1.64
N PRO A 528 4.25 -25.86 -0.52
CA PRO A 528 2.79 -25.79 -0.52
C PRO A 528 2.26 -24.46 -1.06
N GLU A 529 3.08 -23.41 -1.09
CA GLU A 529 2.74 -22.06 -1.54
C GLU A 529 3.85 -21.54 -2.46
N ILE A 530 3.47 -21.11 -3.67
CA ILE A 530 4.39 -20.56 -4.67
C ILE A 530 3.81 -19.25 -5.20
N HIS A 531 4.59 -18.19 -5.12
CA HIS A 531 4.23 -16.86 -5.60
C HIS A 531 4.68 -16.64 -7.04
N ASN A 532 4.03 -15.68 -7.69
CA ASN A 532 4.51 -15.01 -8.88
C ASN A 532 4.29 -13.52 -8.68
N SER A 533 5.34 -12.84 -8.23
CA SER A 533 5.29 -11.42 -7.87
C SER A 533 4.88 -10.51 -9.04
N LEU A 534 5.42 -10.73 -10.24
CA LEU A 534 5.07 -9.96 -11.44
C LEU A 534 3.59 -10.10 -11.83
N SER A 535 3.05 -11.31 -11.73
CA SER A 535 1.63 -11.57 -12.00
C SER A 535 0.72 -11.25 -10.81
N ARG A 536 1.27 -10.92 -9.64
CA ARG A 536 0.55 -10.68 -8.37
C ARG A 536 -0.43 -11.80 -8.05
N ALA A 537 0.03 -13.03 -8.26
CA ALA A 537 -0.73 -14.25 -8.06
C ALA A 537 0.09 -15.24 -7.24
N ALA A 538 -0.59 -16.12 -6.53
CA ALA A 538 0.04 -17.25 -5.84
C ALA A 538 -0.78 -18.51 -6.08
N ILE A 539 -0.12 -19.66 -6.09
CA ILE A 539 -0.76 -20.96 -6.16
C ILE A 539 -0.38 -21.79 -4.94
N PHE A 540 -1.35 -22.49 -4.35
CA PHE A 540 -1.14 -23.31 -3.17
C PHE A 540 -1.94 -24.61 -3.18
N LEU A 541 -1.50 -25.57 -2.37
CA LEU A 541 -2.25 -26.79 -2.08
C LEU A 541 -3.43 -26.48 -1.15
N GLY A 542 -4.62 -26.94 -1.53
CA GLY A 542 -5.82 -26.88 -0.69
C GLY A 542 -5.87 -27.96 0.38
N ASP A 543 -6.88 -27.87 1.25
CA ASP A 543 -7.13 -28.85 2.31
C ASP A 543 -7.70 -30.17 1.77
N GLU A 544 -8.37 -30.13 0.62
CA GLU A 544 -8.93 -31.29 -0.04
C GLU A 544 -7.89 -31.99 -0.94
N PRO A 545 -7.95 -33.34 -1.08
CA PRO A 545 -7.05 -34.06 -1.98
C PRO A 545 -7.12 -33.52 -3.41
N GLU A 546 -5.93 -33.28 -4.00
CA GLU A 546 -5.77 -32.75 -5.37
C GLU A 546 -6.40 -31.36 -5.61
N GLU A 547 -6.74 -30.63 -4.54
CA GLU A 547 -7.19 -29.25 -4.66
C GLU A 547 -5.97 -28.32 -4.83
N LEU A 548 -6.03 -27.51 -5.89
CA LEU A 548 -5.11 -26.40 -6.11
C LEU A 548 -5.89 -25.09 -6.00
N ILE A 549 -5.34 -24.12 -5.31
CA ILE A 549 -6.00 -22.83 -5.09
C ILE A 549 -5.09 -21.74 -5.66
N VAL A 550 -5.65 -20.86 -6.47
CA VAL A 550 -4.95 -19.67 -6.97
C VAL A 550 -5.49 -18.45 -6.26
N ALA A 551 -4.62 -17.69 -5.59
CA ALA A 551 -4.91 -16.38 -5.03
C ALA A 551 -4.48 -15.27 -6.00
N LEU A 552 -5.33 -14.24 -6.12
CA LEU A 552 -4.98 -12.99 -6.79
C LEU A 552 -4.86 -11.87 -5.77
N ALA A 553 -3.75 -11.14 -5.82
CA ALA A 553 -3.55 -9.96 -4.98
C ALA A 553 -4.22 -8.72 -5.61
N GLY A 554 -5.03 -8.02 -4.80
CA GLY A 554 -5.78 -6.82 -5.17
C GLY A 554 -6.73 -6.40 -4.04
N ASP A 555 -7.50 -5.32 -4.27
CA ASP A 555 -8.36 -4.70 -3.25
C ASP A 555 -9.43 -5.65 -2.69
N ALA A 556 -9.86 -6.63 -3.48
CA ALA A 556 -10.69 -7.76 -3.05
C ALA A 556 -9.96 -9.08 -3.34
N THR A 557 -9.29 -9.62 -2.32
CA THR A 557 -8.57 -10.90 -2.45
C THR A 557 -9.54 -12.03 -2.76
N ARG A 558 -9.35 -12.69 -3.90
CA ARG A 558 -10.15 -13.85 -4.35
C ARG A 558 -9.29 -15.10 -4.43
N PHE A 559 -9.87 -16.21 -4.03
CA PHE A 559 -9.29 -17.54 -4.11
C PHE A 559 -10.09 -18.39 -5.08
N TYR A 560 -9.42 -18.90 -6.11
CA TYR A 560 -10.02 -19.77 -7.13
C TYR A 560 -9.62 -21.21 -6.84
N HIS A 561 -10.59 -22.06 -6.55
CA HIS A 561 -10.37 -23.45 -6.19
C HIS A 561 -10.52 -24.36 -7.40
N PHE A 562 -9.52 -25.19 -7.63
CA PHE A 562 -9.46 -26.11 -8.76
C PHE A 562 -9.32 -27.55 -8.29
N ARG A 563 -9.99 -28.47 -8.99
CA ARG A 563 -9.72 -29.91 -8.93
C ARG A 563 -9.59 -30.45 -10.34
N VAL A 564 -8.56 -31.26 -10.59
CA VAL A 564 -8.23 -31.80 -11.93
C VAL A 564 -8.20 -30.67 -12.99
N GLY A 565 -7.66 -29.51 -12.61
CA GLY A 565 -7.55 -28.31 -13.44
C GLY A 565 -8.85 -27.61 -13.81
N ARG A 566 -9.98 -27.95 -13.17
CA ARG A 566 -11.30 -27.31 -13.36
C ARG A 566 -11.68 -26.47 -12.16
N LEU A 567 -12.20 -25.25 -12.40
CA LEU A 567 -12.73 -24.38 -11.35
C LEU A 567 -13.93 -25.05 -10.67
N THR A 568 -13.89 -25.15 -9.34
CA THR A 568 -14.94 -25.73 -8.48
C THR A 568 -15.56 -24.74 -7.51
N ALA A 569 -14.83 -23.70 -7.11
CA ALA A 569 -15.36 -22.67 -6.23
C ALA A 569 -14.54 -21.36 -6.31
N VAL A 570 -15.14 -20.28 -5.84
CA VAL A 570 -14.46 -19.00 -5.60
C VAL A 570 -14.74 -18.59 -4.16
N SER A 571 -13.71 -18.22 -3.39
CA SER A 571 -13.87 -17.73 -2.02
C SER A 571 -13.10 -16.44 -1.76
N ASP A 572 -13.34 -15.85 -0.60
CA ASP A 572 -12.58 -14.69 -0.09
C ASP A 572 -11.81 -15.04 1.19
N ALA A 573 -11.12 -14.05 1.76
CA ALA A 573 -10.33 -14.19 2.99
C ALA A 573 -11.19 -14.41 4.25
N TYR A 574 -12.50 -14.16 4.19
CA TYR A 574 -13.43 -14.36 5.29
C TYR A 574 -14.11 -15.74 5.26
N GLY A 575 -13.77 -16.57 4.26
CA GLY A 575 -14.36 -17.89 4.07
C GLY A 575 -15.72 -17.88 3.39
N ASN A 576 -16.20 -16.74 2.89
CA ASN A 576 -17.40 -16.71 2.05
C ASN A 576 -17.10 -17.44 0.73
N ARG A 577 -18.02 -18.28 0.25
CA ARG A 577 -17.74 -19.19 -0.86
C ARG A 577 -18.87 -19.28 -1.85
N LEU A 578 -18.53 -19.16 -3.13
CA LEU A 578 -19.38 -19.44 -4.28
C LEU A 578 -19.03 -20.81 -4.84
N THR A 579 -20.03 -21.66 -5.03
CA THR A 579 -19.84 -23.05 -5.49
C THR A 579 -20.21 -23.18 -6.96
N VAL A 580 -19.32 -23.79 -7.74
CA VAL A 580 -19.53 -24.07 -9.16
C VAL A 580 -20.10 -25.47 -9.33
N HIS A 581 -21.29 -25.56 -9.92
CA HIS A 581 -21.90 -26.82 -10.32
C HIS A 581 -21.77 -27.01 -11.83
N ARG A 582 -21.40 -28.21 -12.24
CA ARG A 582 -21.24 -28.58 -13.65
C ARG A 582 -22.34 -29.54 -14.09
N ASP A 583 -22.65 -29.50 -15.38
CA ASP A 583 -23.53 -30.48 -16.00
C ASP A 583 -22.78 -31.79 -16.36
N LEU A 584 -23.51 -32.74 -16.95
CA LEU A 584 -22.97 -34.04 -17.37
C LEU A 584 -21.92 -33.94 -18.50
N SER A 585 -21.81 -32.77 -19.16
CA SER A 585 -20.81 -32.48 -20.20
C SER A 585 -19.62 -31.68 -19.65
N ASP A 586 -19.47 -31.62 -18.32
CA ASP A 586 -18.41 -30.88 -17.60
C ASP A 586 -18.44 -29.35 -17.84
N ARG A 587 -19.57 -28.79 -18.31
CA ARG A 587 -19.74 -27.33 -18.49
C ARG A 587 -20.26 -26.72 -17.20
N ILE A 588 -19.86 -25.48 -16.91
CA ILE A 588 -20.36 -24.75 -15.73
C ILE A 588 -21.85 -24.46 -15.93
N GLN A 589 -22.70 -25.11 -15.14
CA GLN A 589 -24.15 -24.92 -15.17
C GLN A 589 -24.59 -23.85 -14.19
N ARG A 590 -24.03 -23.80 -12.98
CA ARG A 590 -24.51 -22.90 -11.92
C ARG A 590 -23.38 -22.37 -11.06
N LEU A 591 -23.46 -21.10 -10.66
CA LEU A 591 -22.68 -20.50 -9.59
C LEU A 591 -23.61 -20.19 -8.42
N ASP A 592 -23.51 -20.93 -7.32
CA ASP A 592 -24.36 -20.82 -6.12
C ASP A 592 -23.65 -20.05 -5.02
N ASN A 593 -24.33 -19.08 -4.39
CA ASN A 593 -23.78 -18.33 -3.27
C ASN A 593 -24.03 -18.98 -1.89
N GLY A 594 -24.70 -20.13 -1.83
CA GLY A 594 -25.01 -20.84 -0.59
C GLY A 594 -26.11 -20.19 0.27
N ALA A 595 -26.63 -19.03 -0.15
CA ALA A 595 -27.69 -18.28 0.49
C ALA A 595 -28.99 -18.29 -0.35
N GLY A 596 -29.18 -19.33 -1.15
CA GLY A 596 -30.38 -19.52 -1.97
C GLY A 596 -30.47 -18.59 -3.19
N ARG A 597 -29.35 -18.06 -3.67
CA ARG A 597 -29.27 -17.28 -4.93
C ARG A 597 -28.16 -17.84 -5.80
N SER A 598 -28.34 -17.82 -7.11
CA SER A 598 -27.34 -18.33 -8.03
C SER A 598 -27.44 -17.72 -9.43
N LEU A 599 -26.34 -17.83 -10.19
CA LEU A 599 -26.36 -17.63 -11.63
C LEU A 599 -26.48 -18.99 -12.32
N LEU A 600 -27.46 -19.15 -13.20
CA LEU A 600 -27.61 -20.30 -14.10
C LEU A 600 -27.07 -19.93 -15.48
N LEU A 601 -26.10 -20.70 -15.97
CA LEU A 601 -25.55 -20.57 -17.31
C LEU A 601 -26.30 -21.55 -18.23
N ARG A 602 -27.00 -21.02 -19.23
CA ARG A 602 -27.75 -21.80 -20.22
C ARG A 602 -26.98 -21.94 -21.51
N TYR A 603 -26.85 -23.17 -22.00
CA TYR A 603 -26.09 -23.46 -23.21
C TYR A 603 -26.95 -24.06 -24.31
N GLU A 604 -26.61 -23.74 -25.54
CA GLU A 604 -26.98 -24.49 -26.73
C GLU A 604 -25.73 -25.16 -27.30
N ARG A 605 -25.69 -26.50 -27.28
CA ARG A 605 -24.51 -27.31 -27.64
C ARG A 605 -23.25 -26.99 -26.85
N ALA A 606 -22.38 -26.11 -27.33
CA ALA A 606 -21.16 -25.70 -26.63
C ALA A 606 -21.22 -24.21 -26.21
N HIS A 607 -22.16 -23.45 -26.76
CA HIS A 607 -22.22 -22.01 -26.60
C HIS A 607 -23.13 -21.59 -25.45
N LEU A 608 -22.63 -20.71 -24.59
CA LEU A 608 -23.39 -20.03 -23.55
C LEU A 608 -24.33 -19.04 -24.24
N VAL A 609 -25.63 -19.29 -24.18
CA VAL A 609 -26.66 -18.47 -24.85
C VAL A 609 -27.36 -17.51 -23.90
N ALA A 610 -27.27 -17.72 -22.58
CA ALA A 610 -27.81 -16.80 -21.59
C ALA A 610 -27.27 -17.06 -20.18
N VAL A 611 -27.33 -16.02 -19.34
CA VAL A 611 -27.13 -16.12 -17.89
C VAL A 611 -28.40 -15.66 -17.18
N ASP A 612 -28.94 -16.51 -16.33
CA ASP A 612 -30.16 -16.26 -15.56
C ASP A 612 -29.83 -16.10 -14.08
N TYR A 613 -30.44 -15.10 -13.42
CA TYR A 613 -30.45 -14.97 -11.97
C TYR A 613 -31.55 -15.87 -11.39
N GLN A 614 -31.19 -16.76 -10.47
CA GLN A 614 -32.11 -17.70 -9.85
C GLN A 614 -32.16 -17.57 -8.33
N VAL A 615 -33.35 -17.78 -7.76
CA VAL A 615 -33.58 -17.85 -6.31
C VAL A 615 -34.15 -19.22 -5.96
N PHE A 616 -33.69 -19.79 -4.85
CA PHE A 616 -34.18 -21.04 -4.30
C PHE A 616 -35.42 -20.77 -3.44
N ARG A 617 -36.60 -21.21 -3.92
CA ARG A 617 -37.88 -21.05 -3.23
C ARG A 617 -38.69 -22.34 -3.35
N GLU A 618 -39.45 -22.69 -2.30
CA GLU A 618 -40.33 -23.87 -2.30
C GLU A 618 -39.60 -25.18 -2.69
N SER A 619 -38.35 -25.33 -2.22
CA SER A 619 -37.48 -26.47 -2.53
C SER A 619 -37.08 -26.63 -4.01
N ALA A 620 -37.16 -25.56 -4.81
CA ALA A 620 -36.74 -25.56 -6.19
C ALA A 620 -36.07 -24.23 -6.59
N TRP A 621 -35.14 -24.29 -7.54
CA TRP A 621 -34.59 -23.10 -8.17
C TRP A 621 -35.59 -22.51 -9.16
N ARG A 622 -35.83 -21.20 -9.07
CA ARG A 622 -36.66 -20.45 -10.02
C ARG A 622 -35.85 -19.30 -10.59
N THR A 623 -35.88 -19.15 -11.92
CA THR A 623 -35.34 -17.96 -12.60
C THR A 623 -36.21 -16.75 -12.26
N GLU A 624 -35.60 -15.71 -11.69
CA GLU A 624 -36.26 -14.42 -11.51
C GLU A 624 -36.06 -13.51 -12.71
N GLN A 625 -34.87 -13.53 -13.32
CA GLN A 625 -34.55 -12.68 -14.47
C GLN A 625 -33.46 -13.32 -15.34
N THR A 626 -33.57 -13.18 -16.66
CA THR A 626 -32.43 -13.40 -17.57
C THR A 626 -31.62 -12.12 -17.62
N LEU A 627 -30.38 -12.16 -17.12
CA LEU A 627 -29.51 -10.98 -17.02
C LEU A 627 -28.97 -10.58 -18.39
N VAL A 628 -28.64 -11.58 -19.21
CA VAL A 628 -28.09 -11.40 -20.56
C VAL A 628 -28.42 -12.61 -21.43
N SER A 629 -28.54 -12.36 -22.74
CA SER A 629 -28.62 -13.40 -23.77
C SER A 629 -27.66 -13.11 -24.91
N TYR A 630 -27.17 -14.16 -25.55
CA TYR A 630 -26.13 -14.12 -26.57
C TYR A 630 -26.57 -14.81 -27.85
N ARG A 631 -26.14 -14.29 -29.00
CA ARG A 631 -26.38 -14.91 -30.30
C ARG A 631 -25.09 -15.06 -31.09
N PHE A 632 -25.01 -16.19 -31.79
CA PHE A 632 -23.84 -16.58 -32.55
C PHE A 632 -24.17 -16.76 -34.03
N ASP A 633 -23.19 -16.51 -34.88
CA ASP A 633 -23.28 -16.87 -36.29
C ASP A 633 -22.86 -18.34 -36.53
N ALA A 634 -22.94 -18.79 -37.78
CA ALA A 634 -22.55 -20.15 -38.17
C ALA A 634 -21.04 -20.42 -38.04
N ARG A 635 -20.22 -19.38 -37.81
CA ARG A 635 -18.77 -19.47 -37.57
C ARG A 635 -18.43 -19.37 -36.08
N HIS A 636 -19.44 -19.48 -35.22
CA HIS A 636 -19.30 -19.43 -33.76
C HIS A 636 -18.74 -18.10 -33.24
N ARG A 637 -19.01 -16.99 -33.93
CA ARG A 637 -18.69 -15.63 -33.46
C ARG A 637 -19.88 -15.05 -32.71
N LEU A 638 -19.64 -14.38 -31.58
CA LEU A 638 -20.67 -13.66 -30.84
C LEU A 638 -21.08 -12.42 -31.65
N ILE A 639 -22.29 -12.41 -32.21
CA ILE A 639 -22.78 -11.32 -33.07
C ILE A 639 -23.75 -10.38 -32.37
N GLU A 640 -24.43 -10.84 -31.31
CA GLU A 640 -25.32 -10.00 -30.50
C GLU A 640 -25.25 -10.39 -29.02
N ALA A 641 -25.36 -9.39 -28.15
CA ALA A 641 -25.67 -9.60 -26.74
C ALA A 641 -26.74 -8.62 -26.29
N SER A 642 -27.78 -9.15 -25.64
CA SER A 642 -28.93 -8.38 -25.18
C SER A 642 -29.02 -8.45 -23.66
N ASN A 643 -29.06 -7.29 -22.99
CA ASN A 643 -29.23 -7.21 -21.54
C ASN A 643 -30.68 -7.51 -21.12
N ALA A 644 -30.94 -7.52 -19.81
CA ALA A 644 -32.25 -7.84 -19.24
C ALA A 644 -33.40 -6.91 -19.66
N VAL A 645 -33.11 -5.70 -20.17
CA VAL A 645 -34.10 -4.71 -20.66
C VAL A 645 -34.30 -4.82 -22.17
N GLY A 646 -33.51 -5.65 -22.86
CA GLY A 646 -33.57 -5.86 -24.31
C GLY A 646 -32.66 -4.94 -25.12
N GLU A 647 -31.83 -4.12 -24.48
CA GLU A 647 -30.82 -3.33 -25.16
C GLU A 647 -29.75 -4.26 -25.72
N THR A 648 -29.44 -4.11 -27.00
CA THR A 648 -28.63 -5.08 -27.75
C THR A 648 -27.39 -4.42 -28.34
N GLU A 649 -26.23 -4.99 -28.05
CA GLU A 649 -24.98 -4.68 -28.76
C GLU A 649 -24.73 -5.68 -29.88
N ARG A 650 -24.08 -5.22 -30.96
CA ARG A 650 -23.76 -6.03 -32.14
C ARG A 650 -22.28 -5.98 -32.44
N TYR A 651 -21.73 -7.08 -32.95
CA TYR A 651 -20.30 -7.21 -33.25
C TYR A 651 -20.09 -7.80 -34.64
N ASP A 652 -19.20 -7.18 -35.41
CA ASP A 652 -18.73 -7.69 -36.70
C ASP A 652 -17.23 -7.97 -36.64
N TYR A 653 -16.78 -8.94 -37.43
CA TYR A 653 -15.43 -9.47 -37.37
C TYR A 653 -14.89 -9.75 -38.78
N ASP A 654 -13.58 -9.80 -38.88
CA ASP A 654 -12.89 -10.32 -40.05
C ASP A 654 -12.98 -11.86 -40.15
N ASP A 655 -12.29 -12.43 -41.14
CA ASP A 655 -12.24 -13.86 -41.37
C ASP A 655 -11.42 -14.66 -40.35
N GLN A 656 -10.66 -13.99 -39.48
CA GLN A 656 -9.86 -14.60 -38.42
C GLN A 656 -10.42 -14.27 -37.03
N HIS A 657 -11.70 -13.86 -36.96
CA HIS A 657 -12.43 -13.59 -35.73
C HIS A 657 -11.94 -12.36 -34.95
N VAL A 658 -11.19 -11.47 -35.60
CA VAL A 658 -10.79 -10.18 -35.02
C VAL A 658 -11.91 -9.17 -35.24
N ILE A 659 -12.32 -8.47 -34.17
CA ILE A 659 -13.40 -7.48 -34.20
C ILE A 659 -13.09 -6.33 -35.16
N LEU A 660 -14.03 -5.99 -36.02
CA LEU A 660 -13.97 -4.85 -36.95
C LEU A 660 -14.95 -3.74 -36.55
N GLN A 661 -16.08 -4.11 -35.96
CA GLN A 661 -17.10 -3.16 -35.54
C GLN A 661 -17.81 -3.63 -34.26
N ARG A 662 -18.15 -2.67 -33.41
CA ARG A 662 -19.04 -2.81 -32.26
C ARG A 662 -20.10 -1.74 -32.35
N GLN A 663 -21.36 -2.14 -32.39
CA GLN A 663 -22.49 -1.23 -32.35
C GLN A 663 -23.17 -1.32 -31.00
N LEU A 664 -23.30 -0.19 -30.31
CA LEU A 664 -24.04 -0.09 -29.05
C LEU A 664 -25.55 -0.03 -29.29
N ALA A 665 -26.34 -0.33 -28.26
CA ALA A 665 -27.80 -0.25 -28.31
C ALA A 665 -28.33 1.13 -28.72
N GLY A 666 -27.62 2.20 -28.37
CA GLY A 666 -27.94 3.58 -28.75
C GLY A 666 -27.61 3.94 -30.21
N GLY A 667 -27.09 3.00 -31.01
CA GLY A 667 -26.78 3.18 -32.43
C GLY A 667 -25.35 3.66 -32.73
N ALA A 668 -24.62 4.15 -31.73
CA ALA A 668 -23.20 4.49 -31.87
C ALA A 668 -22.39 3.26 -32.28
N SER A 669 -21.50 3.42 -33.26
CA SER A 669 -20.61 2.34 -33.72
C SER A 669 -19.16 2.73 -33.51
N PHE A 670 -18.36 1.75 -33.11
CA PHE A 670 -16.91 1.82 -32.97
C PHE A 670 -16.28 0.86 -33.96
N PHE A 671 -15.13 1.24 -34.51
CA PHE A 671 -14.47 0.52 -35.59
C PHE A 671 -12.97 0.44 -35.34
N TRP A 672 -12.37 -0.67 -35.77
CA TRP A 672 -10.94 -0.93 -35.61
C TRP A 672 -10.28 -1.22 -36.95
N GLU A 673 -9.04 -0.76 -37.08
CA GLU A 673 -8.12 -1.15 -38.14
C GLU A 673 -6.90 -1.84 -37.53
N TRP A 674 -6.46 -2.93 -38.16
CA TRP A 674 -5.44 -3.83 -37.63
C TRP A 674 -4.29 -3.94 -38.63
N GLU A 675 -3.05 -3.84 -38.16
CA GLU A 675 -1.84 -4.01 -38.99
C GLU A 675 -1.58 -5.48 -39.35
N ARG A 676 -1.90 -6.38 -38.42
CA ARG A 676 -1.65 -7.83 -38.46
C ARG A 676 -2.97 -8.58 -38.35
N ALA A 677 -2.94 -9.92 -38.37
CA ALA A 677 -4.15 -10.74 -38.40
C ALA A 677 -4.16 -11.82 -37.29
N GLY A 678 -5.36 -12.30 -36.96
CA GLY A 678 -5.58 -13.36 -35.97
C GLY A 678 -5.11 -12.95 -34.59
N LYS A 679 -4.53 -13.88 -33.82
CA LYS A 679 -4.01 -13.58 -32.48
C LYS A 679 -2.89 -12.54 -32.44
N ALA A 680 -2.23 -12.28 -33.58
CA ALA A 680 -1.15 -11.29 -33.69
C ALA A 680 -1.66 -9.90 -34.09
N ALA A 681 -2.98 -9.71 -34.25
CA ALA A 681 -3.57 -8.43 -34.63
C ALA A 681 -3.20 -7.32 -33.65
N ARG A 682 -2.71 -6.20 -34.20
CA ARG A 682 -2.28 -5.01 -33.48
C ARG A 682 -3.04 -3.79 -34.01
N CYS A 683 -3.77 -3.09 -33.14
CA CYS A 683 -4.64 -1.99 -33.53
C CYS A 683 -3.80 -0.79 -33.98
N VAL A 684 -4.09 -0.24 -35.17
CA VAL A 684 -3.44 0.96 -35.71
C VAL A 684 -4.38 2.15 -35.84
N ARG A 685 -5.69 1.90 -35.75
CA ARG A 685 -6.70 2.96 -35.72
C ARG A 685 -7.95 2.49 -34.99
N HIS A 686 -8.51 3.38 -34.19
CA HIS A 686 -9.82 3.20 -33.56
C HIS A 686 -10.63 4.48 -33.74
N TRP A 687 -11.80 4.37 -34.37
CA TRP A 687 -12.69 5.51 -34.58
C TRP A 687 -14.15 5.16 -34.30
N ALA A 688 -14.96 6.18 -34.07
CA ALA A 688 -16.39 6.03 -33.87
C ALA A 688 -17.20 6.58 -35.05
N SER A 689 -18.50 6.31 -35.06
CA SER A 689 -19.45 6.89 -36.03
C SER A 689 -19.66 8.40 -35.85
N PHE A 690 -19.08 9.00 -34.81
CA PHE A 690 -19.09 10.43 -34.55
C PHE A 690 -17.66 10.99 -34.60
N SER A 691 -17.51 12.21 -35.13
CA SER A 691 -16.22 12.77 -35.56
C SER A 691 -15.25 13.14 -34.42
N GLN A 692 -15.70 13.08 -33.17
CA GLN A 692 -14.88 13.47 -32.01
C GLN A 692 -13.90 12.36 -31.58
N MET A 693 -13.99 11.17 -32.17
CA MET A 693 -13.15 10.03 -31.85
C MET A 693 -12.60 9.39 -33.13
N ASP A 694 -11.33 9.65 -33.39
CA ASP A 694 -10.50 9.00 -34.40
C ASP A 694 -9.06 9.06 -33.88
N THR A 695 -8.58 7.92 -33.40
CA THR A 695 -7.27 7.78 -32.77
C THR A 695 -6.44 6.83 -33.63
N ARG A 696 -5.19 7.22 -33.89
CA ARG A 696 -4.22 6.39 -34.62
C ARG A 696 -3.08 5.99 -33.70
N TYR A 697 -2.59 4.78 -33.88
CA TYR A 697 -1.51 4.21 -33.08
C TYR A 697 -0.33 3.91 -34.00
N VAL A 698 0.79 4.57 -33.75
CA VAL A 698 2.06 4.36 -34.45
C VAL A 698 2.98 3.60 -33.51
N TRP A 699 3.23 2.33 -33.84
CA TRP A 699 4.04 1.45 -33.02
C TRP A 699 5.48 1.45 -33.50
N ASP A 700 6.42 1.41 -32.56
CA ASP A 700 7.80 1.04 -32.85
C ASP A 700 8.09 -0.42 -32.45
N ASP A 701 9.24 -0.94 -32.88
CA ASP A 701 9.70 -2.29 -32.52
C ASP A 701 10.45 -2.31 -31.17
N ALA A 702 10.54 -1.18 -30.47
CA ALA A 702 11.29 -0.98 -29.22
C ALA A 702 10.37 -0.87 -27.98
N GLY A 703 9.08 -1.17 -28.12
CA GLY A 703 8.11 -1.16 -27.00
C GLY A 703 7.44 0.19 -26.76
N SER A 704 7.51 1.11 -27.71
CA SER A 704 6.80 2.39 -27.69
C SER A 704 5.61 2.44 -28.64
N VAL A 705 4.63 3.23 -28.25
CA VAL A 705 3.51 3.64 -29.09
C VAL A 705 3.30 5.14 -29.01
N THR A 706 3.17 5.76 -30.17
CA THR A 706 2.70 7.14 -30.30
C THR A 706 1.23 7.13 -30.69
N VAL A 707 0.41 7.75 -29.85
CA VAL A 707 -1.03 7.95 -30.05
C VAL A 707 -1.23 9.30 -30.71
N GLN A 708 -1.91 9.34 -31.86
CA GLN A 708 -2.23 10.56 -32.60
C GLN A 708 -3.73 10.79 -32.57
N TYR A 709 -4.15 11.98 -32.13
CA TYR A 709 -5.55 12.36 -32.03
C TYR A 709 -6.04 13.16 -33.24
N VAL A 710 -7.36 13.26 -33.39
CA VAL A 710 -8.02 13.98 -34.49
C VAL A 710 -7.69 15.48 -34.54
N ASP A 711 -7.32 16.09 -33.40
CA ASP A 711 -6.93 17.49 -33.31
C ASP A 711 -5.45 17.74 -33.64
N GLY A 712 -4.70 16.68 -33.96
CA GLY A 712 -3.28 16.70 -34.29
C GLY A 712 -2.34 16.67 -33.09
N THR A 713 -2.85 16.55 -31.86
CA THR A 713 -2.03 16.30 -30.68
C THR A 713 -1.55 14.85 -30.64
N GLU A 714 -0.42 14.62 -29.97
CA GLU A 714 0.19 13.29 -29.85
C GLU A 714 0.65 13.00 -28.43
N GLU A 715 0.58 11.75 -28.02
CA GLU A 715 1.12 11.25 -26.76
C GLU A 715 2.01 10.03 -27.01
N THR A 716 3.06 9.85 -26.24
CA THR A 716 3.96 8.69 -26.39
C THR A 716 4.02 7.88 -25.11
N TYR A 717 3.90 6.56 -25.24
CA TYR A 717 3.98 5.60 -24.15
C TYR A 717 5.14 4.65 -24.43
N VAL A 718 5.97 4.37 -23.43
CA VAL A 718 7.08 3.41 -23.53
C VAL A 718 6.93 2.38 -22.42
N HIS A 719 7.00 1.11 -22.79
CA HIS A 719 6.90 0.00 -21.87
C HIS A 719 8.19 -0.81 -21.83
N ASP A 720 8.42 -1.50 -20.71
CA ASP A 720 9.48 -2.50 -20.63
C ASP A 720 9.04 -3.88 -21.15
N ASP A 721 9.98 -4.82 -21.22
CA ASP A 721 9.75 -6.20 -21.69
C ASP A 721 8.72 -6.99 -20.83
N THR A 722 8.38 -6.47 -19.65
CA THR A 722 7.37 -7.03 -18.74
C THR A 722 6.02 -6.30 -18.82
N ALA A 723 5.81 -5.49 -19.87
CA ALA A 723 4.56 -4.77 -20.13
C ALA A 723 4.23 -3.66 -19.11
N ARG A 724 5.23 -3.13 -18.40
CA ARG A 724 5.04 -2.01 -17.45
C ARG A 724 5.37 -0.68 -18.11
N LEU A 725 4.57 0.34 -17.86
CA LEU A 725 4.78 1.70 -18.38
C LEU A 725 5.97 2.35 -17.66
N VAL A 726 7.07 2.58 -18.37
CA VAL A 726 8.29 3.21 -17.82
C VAL A 726 8.41 4.68 -18.16
N ARG A 727 7.74 5.14 -19.23
CA ARG A 727 7.76 6.53 -19.66
C ARG A 727 6.48 6.91 -20.39
N GLN A 728 5.94 8.07 -20.07
CA GLN A 728 4.81 8.68 -20.76
C GLN A 728 5.12 10.13 -21.08
N VAL A 729 4.90 10.54 -22.32
CA VAL A 729 5.00 11.93 -22.76
C VAL A 729 3.60 12.39 -23.15
N ALA A 730 3.07 13.36 -22.40
CA ALA A 730 1.78 13.97 -22.65
C ALA A 730 1.80 14.93 -23.85
N ALA A 731 0.63 15.28 -24.36
CA ALA A 731 0.47 16.17 -25.51
C ALA A 731 1.03 17.60 -25.30
N ASP A 732 1.17 18.04 -24.05
CA ASP A 732 1.79 19.31 -23.69
C ASP A 732 3.32 19.24 -23.55
N GLY A 733 3.91 18.05 -23.79
CA GLY A 733 5.34 17.77 -23.62
C GLY A 733 5.73 17.38 -22.20
N GLY A 734 4.79 17.33 -21.25
CA GLY A 734 5.03 16.85 -19.89
C GLY A 734 5.45 15.39 -19.88
N GLU A 735 6.53 15.07 -19.18
CA GLU A 735 7.13 13.73 -19.17
C GLU A 735 7.01 13.08 -17.80
N GLN A 736 6.44 11.88 -17.75
CA GLN A 736 6.40 11.04 -16.56
C GLN A 736 7.32 9.84 -16.74
N LEU A 737 8.11 9.52 -15.72
CA LEU A 737 9.01 8.37 -15.71
C LEU A 737 8.72 7.47 -14.52
N LYS A 738 8.81 6.16 -14.72
CA LYS A 738 8.59 5.15 -13.69
C LYS A 738 9.71 4.12 -13.72
N ALA A 739 10.29 3.85 -12.56
CA ALA A 739 11.29 2.81 -12.37
C ALA A 739 10.72 1.72 -11.48
N TYR A 740 11.00 0.47 -11.83
CA TYR A 740 10.52 -0.70 -11.09
C TYR A 740 11.67 -1.63 -10.72
N ASP A 741 11.51 -2.38 -9.63
CA ASP A 741 12.44 -3.45 -9.28
C ASP A 741 12.15 -4.76 -10.04
N ALA A 742 12.97 -5.78 -9.76
CA ALA A 742 12.85 -7.12 -10.34
C ALA A 742 11.59 -7.89 -9.91
N GLN A 743 10.88 -7.44 -8.87
CA GLN A 743 9.66 -8.06 -8.36
C GLN A 743 8.40 -7.37 -8.88
N GLY A 744 8.50 -6.32 -9.70
CA GLY A 744 7.33 -5.62 -10.21
C GLY A 744 6.95 -4.35 -9.44
N ARG A 745 7.68 -3.99 -8.37
CA ARG A 745 7.30 -2.89 -7.48
C ARG A 745 7.87 -1.57 -7.99
N LEU A 746 7.05 -0.51 -7.94
CA LEU A 746 7.48 0.84 -8.28
C LEU A 746 8.50 1.32 -7.24
N VAL A 747 9.70 1.70 -7.68
CA VAL A 747 10.79 2.18 -6.82
C VAL A 747 11.05 3.67 -6.96
N ALA A 748 10.68 4.27 -8.09
CA ALA A 748 10.71 5.70 -8.30
C ALA A 748 9.67 6.10 -9.34
N GLU A 749 9.07 7.27 -9.16
CA GLU A 749 8.22 7.95 -10.13
C GLU A 749 8.71 9.39 -10.22
N GLN A 750 8.82 9.91 -11.43
CA GLN A 750 9.09 11.31 -11.70
C GLN A 750 7.88 11.85 -12.46
N ASP A 751 7.27 12.92 -11.95
CA ASP A 751 6.13 13.54 -12.61
C ASP A 751 6.55 14.53 -13.72
N ALA A 752 5.56 15.09 -14.41
CA ALA A 752 5.76 16.08 -15.48
C ALA A 752 6.44 17.39 -15.02
N LEU A 753 6.51 17.64 -13.71
CA LEU A 753 7.19 18.79 -13.11
C LEU A 753 8.62 18.43 -12.64
N GLY A 754 9.02 17.16 -12.78
CA GLY A 754 10.32 16.65 -12.38
C GLY A 754 10.46 16.39 -10.88
N ALA A 755 9.33 16.24 -10.16
CA ALA A 755 9.27 15.95 -8.73
C ALA A 755 9.32 14.46 -8.41
#